data_AF-A0A165A8D7-F1
#
_entry.id   AF-A0A165A8D7-F1
#
_cell.length_a   1.000
_cell.length_b   1.000
_cell.length_c   1.000
_cell.angle_alpha   90.00
_cell.angle_beta   90.00
_cell.angle_gamma   90.00
#
_symmetry.space_group_name_H-M   'P 1'
#
loop_
_entity.id
_entity.type
_entity.pdbx_description
1 polymer ?
#
loop_
_entity_poly.entity_id
_entity_poly.type
_entity_poly.pdbx_seq_one_letter_code
_entity_poly.pdbx_strand_id
1 'polypeptide(L)'
;MPPKGVTVLAQAPNPAHTQILTDEALQFLASLHRTFESTRQSLLIARHTAQQRLDAGVQLDFPSETAHIRAEPSWQCAPPGPGLEDRRVEITGPPDRKMVINALNSGAKTFMADFEDSCSPTFKNLIQGQLNLHDAIRRQIDFEAGGKQYKLSQNPAVLLVRPRGWHLDEPRVIVDNRPLSASIFDFGLYFFHNAHELVKRGFGPYFYLPKMEHYLEARLWNDIFHFSQSYIRLAQNTIRATVLIETIPAAFQMEEILFELRNHSAGLNCGRWDYIFSFIKKRRADPSAILPDRKDVTMEVPFMDAYVRLLIKTCHKRKVAAMGGMSAQIPIKGDEKANEIAMNKVKADKLREVTYGHDGTWIAHPLINKIALDIFNEHMLGPNQYHVLRQDVQVAAADLLNSKFPGQITEAGIKSNVEALLSYCSAWVSGNGCVPINFLMEDAATAEIARLQLWQWAHYSSRLDTGDIVTPNYIDSIIDSISPQVPKMVAGVKSEQVDIAGRYLKSQVRQPWASDFLTSDLMPHLEKLDGSKWVKSALNATYMSKRGILTLKDAVYTVNATASGAGRNGKTESKDSPPLEFKLALPKEMGGRGDGHNPEQLFALGYSSCFLGALQAVAGQQGKKELVKDAKIHTSVSIGPPNEKPGFALAVNIAVENVSDEALIQAAHDDPCSTSSSVPIVEP
;
A
#
# COMPACT_ATOMS: atom_id res chain seq x y z
N MET A 1 17.89 -13.43 -22.94
CA MET A 1 18.69 -13.24 -21.70
C MET A 1 17.89 -12.25 -20.87
N PRO A 2 17.73 -12.47 -19.56
CA PRO A 2 16.91 -11.59 -18.75
C PRO A 2 17.38 -10.14 -18.89
N PRO A 3 16.45 -9.16 -18.89
CA PRO A 3 16.78 -7.75 -19.00
C PRO A 3 17.87 -7.35 -18.02
N LYS A 4 18.78 -6.47 -18.44
CA LYS A 4 19.90 -6.01 -17.59
C LYS A 4 19.35 -5.49 -16.26
N GLY A 5 19.88 -6.00 -15.15
CA GLY A 5 19.51 -5.57 -13.79
C GLY A 5 18.22 -6.19 -13.26
N VAL A 6 17.60 -7.16 -13.96
CA VAL A 6 16.39 -7.85 -13.49
C VAL A 6 16.72 -9.27 -13.02
N THR A 7 16.26 -9.61 -11.83
CA THR A 7 16.42 -10.95 -11.24
C THR A 7 15.08 -11.46 -10.71
N VAL A 8 14.68 -12.66 -11.13
CA VAL A 8 13.52 -13.39 -10.57
C VAL A 8 14.04 -14.41 -9.56
N LEU A 9 13.63 -14.27 -8.30
CA LEU A 9 14.13 -15.06 -7.16
C LEU A 9 13.29 -16.29 -6.82
N ALA A 10 12.05 -16.37 -7.30
CA ALA A 10 11.15 -17.48 -6.99
C ALA A 10 11.69 -18.82 -7.55
N GLN A 11 11.77 -19.83 -6.68
CA GLN A 11 12.23 -21.16 -7.05
C GLN A 11 11.04 -22.07 -7.36
N ALA A 12 10.61 -22.10 -8.63
CA ALA A 12 9.84 -23.20 -9.21
C ALA A 12 9.56 -22.89 -10.70
N PRO A 13 10.19 -23.55 -11.68
CA PRO A 13 9.76 -23.41 -13.06
C PRO A 13 8.38 -24.07 -13.24
N ASN A 14 7.31 -23.26 -13.26
CA ASN A 14 5.99 -23.64 -13.76
C ASN A 14 5.90 -23.21 -15.24
N PRO A 15 5.29 -23.99 -16.15
CA PRO A 15 4.96 -23.54 -17.51
C PRO A 15 4.30 -22.16 -17.59
N ALA A 16 3.53 -21.75 -16.57
CA ALA A 16 2.98 -20.40 -16.49
C ALA A 16 4.04 -19.31 -16.39
N HIS A 17 5.19 -19.59 -15.75
CA HIS A 17 6.28 -18.62 -15.60
C HIS A 17 6.89 -18.26 -16.95
N THR A 18 7.13 -19.23 -17.83
CA THR A 18 7.76 -18.95 -19.13
C THR A 18 6.82 -18.21 -20.08
N GLN A 19 5.51 -18.37 -19.93
CA GLN A 19 4.51 -17.65 -20.74
C GLN A 19 4.27 -16.21 -20.25
N ILE A 20 4.31 -15.98 -18.94
CA ILE A 20 3.99 -14.67 -18.35
C ILE A 20 5.25 -13.80 -18.14
N LEU A 21 6.35 -14.39 -17.69
CA LEU A 21 7.61 -13.69 -17.41
C LEU A 21 8.57 -13.75 -18.61
N THR A 22 8.06 -13.39 -19.80
CA THR A 22 8.87 -13.23 -21.01
C THR A 22 9.91 -12.12 -20.83
N ASP A 23 11.03 -12.18 -21.57
CA ASP A 23 12.08 -11.16 -21.53
C ASP A 23 11.50 -9.75 -21.82
N GLU A 24 10.55 -9.63 -22.74
CA GLU A 24 9.89 -8.37 -23.11
C GLU A 24 8.98 -7.83 -22.00
N ALA A 25 8.21 -8.71 -21.35
CA ALA A 25 7.37 -8.34 -20.21
C ALA A 25 8.23 -7.87 -19.02
N LEU A 26 9.33 -8.58 -18.74
CA LEU A 26 10.28 -8.19 -17.70
C LEU A 26 10.96 -6.85 -18.03
N GLN A 27 11.28 -6.60 -19.30
CA GLN A 27 11.85 -5.32 -19.74
C GLN A 27 10.85 -4.17 -19.57
N PHE A 28 9.57 -4.42 -19.84
CA PHE A 28 8.50 -3.45 -19.61
C PHE A 28 8.34 -3.13 -18.11
N LEU A 29 8.28 -4.16 -17.25
CA LEU A 29 8.22 -4.00 -15.79
C LEU A 29 9.44 -3.22 -15.26
N ALA A 30 10.64 -3.53 -15.74
CA ALA A 30 11.85 -2.81 -15.35
C ALA A 30 11.80 -1.33 -15.77
N SER A 31 11.23 -1.04 -16.95
CA SER A 31 11.06 0.33 -17.43
C SER A 31 10.06 1.12 -16.57
N LEU A 32 8.95 0.50 -16.18
CA LEU A 32 8.01 1.07 -15.23
C LEU A 32 8.67 1.33 -13.87
N HIS A 33 9.36 0.34 -13.32
CA HIS A 33 10.06 0.45 -12.03
C HIS A 33 11.05 1.60 -12.02
N ARG A 34 11.97 1.64 -12.98
CA ARG A 34 13.00 2.70 -13.08
C ARG A 34 12.42 4.09 -13.20
N THR A 35 11.24 4.21 -13.81
CA THR A 35 10.59 5.50 -14.04
C THR A 35 9.81 5.98 -12.81
N PHE A 36 9.10 5.07 -12.12
CA PHE A 36 8.04 5.47 -11.18
C PHE A 36 8.28 5.04 -9.73
N GLU A 37 9.24 4.16 -9.47
CA GLU A 37 9.47 3.63 -8.13
C GLU A 37 9.86 4.72 -7.14
N SER A 38 10.73 5.66 -7.52
CA SER A 38 11.12 6.78 -6.65
C SER A 38 9.91 7.62 -6.23
N THR A 39 9.01 7.92 -7.17
CA THR A 39 7.77 8.64 -6.90
C THR A 39 6.85 7.87 -5.96
N ARG A 40 6.67 6.56 -6.18
CA ARG A 40 5.89 5.70 -5.27
C ARG A 40 6.44 5.79 -3.84
N GLN A 41 7.76 5.68 -3.69
CA GLN A 41 8.38 5.73 -2.36
C GLN A 41 8.26 7.10 -1.70
N SER A 42 8.38 8.19 -2.46
CA SER A 42 8.11 9.53 -1.93
C SER A 42 6.67 9.69 -1.44
N LEU A 43 5.68 9.11 -2.13
CA LEU A 43 4.28 9.15 -1.71
C LEU A 43 4.03 8.31 -0.45
N LEU A 44 4.65 7.13 -0.33
CA LEU A 44 4.56 6.31 0.88
C LEU A 44 5.20 7.02 2.09
N ILE A 45 6.33 7.71 1.90
CA ILE A 45 6.92 8.58 2.93
C ILE A 45 5.94 9.71 3.31
N ALA A 46 5.30 10.34 2.31
CA ALA A 46 4.32 11.40 2.56
C ALA A 46 3.12 10.91 3.38
N ARG A 47 2.67 9.66 3.21
CA ARG A 47 1.63 9.05 4.07
C ARG A 47 2.05 9.03 5.54
N HIS A 48 3.30 8.67 5.83
CA HIS A 48 3.81 8.66 7.21
C HIS A 48 3.88 10.07 7.79
N THR A 49 4.38 11.05 7.02
CA THR A 49 4.40 12.45 7.45
C THR A 49 3.00 12.99 7.70
N ALA A 50 2.03 12.66 6.84
CA ALA A 50 0.63 13.02 7.06
C ALA A 50 0.08 12.39 8.34
N GLN A 51 0.35 11.11 8.59
CA GLN A 51 -0.09 10.43 9.81
C GLN A 51 0.50 11.07 11.08
N GLN A 52 1.78 11.46 11.08
CA GLN A 52 2.39 12.14 12.22
C GLN A 52 1.67 13.46 12.55
N ARG A 53 1.20 14.19 11.52
CA ARG A 53 0.41 15.41 11.72
C ARG A 53 -0.97 15.11 12.31
N LEU A 54 -1.63 14.04 11.84
CA LEU A 54 -2.90 13.58 12.40
C LEU A 54 -2.75 13.16 13.87
N ASP A 55 -1.69 12.41 14.18
CA ASP A 55 -1.36 12.00 15.55
C ASP A 55 -1.08 13.20 16.46
N ALA A 56 -0.57 14.31 15.90
CA ALA A 56 -0.35 15.58 16.60
C ALA A 56 -1.62 16.46 16.70
N GLY A 57 -2.78 15.97 16.26
CA GLY A 57 -4.08 16.65 16.40
C GLY A 57 -4.53 17.49 15.20
N VAL A 58 -3.78 17.49 14.08
CA VAL A 58 -4.24 18.12 12.85
C VAL A 58 -5.45 17.35 12.32
N GLN A 59 -6.54 18.05 12.05
CA GLN A 59 -7.78 17.44 11.55
C GLN A 59 -7.71 17.20 10.04
N LEU A 60 -8.43 16.18 9.58
CA LEU A 60 -8.69 15.98 8.15
C LEU A 60 -9.72 17.02 7.68
N ASP A 61 -9.45 17.61 6.51
CA ASP A 61 -10.34 18.58 5.87
C ASP A 61 -10.17 18.51 4.33
N PHE A 62 -11.07 19.15 3.60
CA PHE A 62 -10.94 19.32 2.16
C PHE A 62 -9.74 20.23 1.83
N PRO A 63 -8.82 19.81 0.94
CA PRO A 63 -7.61 20.58 0.63
C PRO A 63 -7.96 21.96 0.06
N SER A 64 -7.37 23.00 0.63
CA SER A 64 -7.63 24.40 0.22
C SER A 64 -6.93 24.74 -1.09
N GLU A 65 -5.75 24.17 -1.32
CA GLU A 65 -4.89 24.39 -2.48
C GLU A 65 -5.54 23.93 -3.80
N THR A 66 -6.46 22.97 -3.74
CA THR A 66 -7.19 22.43 -4.90
C THR A 66 -8.66 22.86 -4.95
N ALA A 67 -9.08 23.84 -4.13
CA ALA A 67 -10.47 24.30 -4.11
C ALA A 67 -11.00 24.71 -5.49
N HIS A 68 -10.13 25.25 -6.36
CA HIS A 68 -10.45 25.62 -7.74
C HIS A 68 -10.90 24.41 -8.61
N ILE A 69 -10.37 23.21 -8.38
CA ILE A 69 -10.80 21.98 -9.09
C ILE A 69 -12.25 21.66 -8.73
N ARG A 70 -12.60 21.74 -7.45
CA ARG A 70 -13.96 21.45 -6.96
C ARG A 70 -14.96 22.51 -7.42
N ALA A 71 -14.53 23.78 -7.44
CA ALA A 71 -15.34 24.91 -7.83
C ALA A 71 -15.67 24.93 -9.33
N GLU A 72 -14.81 24.36 -10.19
CA GLU A 72 -15.00 24.36 -11.64
C GLU A 72 -16.04 23.31 -12.10
N PRO A 73 -17.24 23.71 -12.58
CA PRO A 73 -18.28 22.77 -12.98
C PRO A 73 -18.07 22.18 -14.39
N SER A 74 -17.25 22.81 -15.24
CA SER A 74 -17.18 22.46 -16.67
C SER A 74 -16.43 21.16 -16.96
N TRP A 75 -15.51 20.74 -16.08
CA TRP A 75 -14.73 19.53 -16.33
C TRP A 75 -15.52 18.27 -15.95
N GLN A 76 -15.34 17.25 -16.78
CA GLN A 76 -15.89 15.91 -16.61
C GLN A 76 -14.77 14.89 -16.86
N CYS A 77 -14.96 13.67 -16.40
CA CYS A 77 -14.08 12.57 -16.80
C CYS A 77 -14.44 12.07 -18.20
N ALA A 78 -13.57 11.24 -18.76
CA ALA A 78 -13.81 10.53 -20.00
C ALA A 78 -15.08 9.66 -19.89
N PRO A 79 -15.80 9.47 -21.01
CA PRO A 79 -16.96 8.58 -21.02
C PRO A 79 -16.56 7.14 -20.64
N PRO A 80 -17.52 6.33 -20.18
CA PRO A 80 -17.29 4.91 -19.90
C PRO A 80 -16.62 4.22 -21.09
N GLY A 81 -15.66 3.33 -20.80
CA GLY A 81 -15.10 2.45 -21.82
C GLY A 81 -16.15 1.43 -22.29
N PRO A 82 -15.99 0.84 -23.48
CA PRO A 82 -16.90 -0.20 -23.96
C PRO A 82 -17.15 -1.31 -22.94
N GLY A 83 -18.42 -1.56 -22.62
CA GLY A 83 -18.84 -2.55 -21.63
C GLY A 83 -18.88 -2.04 -20.18
N LEU A 84 -18.54 -0.78 -19.93
CA LEU A 84 -18.60 -0.14 -18.61
C LEU A 84 -19.78 0.83 -18.48
N GLU A 85 -20.66 0.94 -19.48
CA GLU A 85 -21.83 1.81 -19.45
C GLU A 85 -22.89 1.32 -18.45
N ASP A 86 -23.06 0.00 -18.33
CA ASP A 86 -23.98 -0.68 -17.41
C ASP A 86 -23.20 -1.62 -16.50
N ARG A 87 -23.06 -1.22 -15.23
CA ARG A 87 -22.28 -1.93 -14.21
C ARG A 87 -23.14 -2.31 -13.00
N ARG A 88 -24.45 -2.49 -13.22
CA ARG A 88 -25.45 -2.62 -12.15
C ARG A 88 -25.14 -3.69 -11.09
N VAL A 89 -24.49 -4.78 -11.49
CA VAL A 89 -23.92 -5.78 -10.57
C VAL A 89 -22.54 -6.18 -11.03
N GLU A 90 -21.58 -6.15 -10.10
CA GLU A 90 -20.24 -6.66 -10.28
C GLU A 90 -19.98 -7.79 -9.29
N ILE A 91 -19.34 -8.86 -9.76
CA ILE A 91 -18.84 -9.92 -8.88
C ILE A 91 -17.35 -9.72 -8.64
N THR A 92 -16.87 -10.02 -7.44
CA THR A 92 -15.44 -9.98 -7.10
C THR A 92 -14.93 -11.38 -6.77
N GLY A 93 -13.64 -11.63 -6.99
CA GLY A 93 -13.02 -12.88 -6.56
C GLY A 93 -11.58 -13.06 -7.04
N PRO A 94 -10.88 -14.06 -6.48
CA PRO A 94 -9.47 -14.31 -6.78
C PRO A 94 -9.29 -14.81 -8.23
N PRO A 95 -8.10 -14.63 -8.82
CA PRO A 95 -7.80 -15.04 -10.18
C PRO A 95 -7.51 -16.56 -10.30
N ASP A 96 -8.07 -17.38 -9.39
CA ASP A 96 -8.06 -18.83 -9.51
C ASP A 96 -8.84 -19.28 -10.75
N ARG A 97 -8.36 -20.30 -11.45
CA ARG A 97 -8.90 -20.68 -12.77
C ARG A 97 -10.39 -21.05 -12.71
N LYS A 98 -10.80 -21.79 -11.67
CA LYS A 98 -12.20 -22.18 -11.49
C LYS A 98 -13.05 -20.98 -11.13
N MET A 99 -12.54 -20.12 -10.24
CA MET A 99 -13.26 -18.92 -9.80
C MET A 99 -13.44 -17.92 -10.93
N VAL A 100 -12.43 -17.70 -11.78
CA VAL A 100 -12.52 -16.83 -12.96
C VAL A 100 -13.64 -17.28 -13.90
N ILE A 101 -13.73 -18.57 -14.23
CA ILE A 101 -14.82 -19.08 -15.10
C ILE A 101 -16.18 -18.87 -14.44
N ASN A 102 -16.31 -19.21 -13.16
CA ASN A 102 -17.59 -19.08 -12.44
C ASN A 102 -18.04 -17.62 -12.32
N ALA A 103 -17.11 -16.70 -12.07
CA ALA A 103 -17.39 -15.28 -11.96
C ALA A 103 -17.78 -14.67 -13.31
N LEU A 104 -17.02 -14.96 -14.36
CA LEU A 104 -17.34 -14.52 -15.74
C LEU A 104 -18.69 -15.06 -16.23
N ASN A 105 -19.11 -16.25 -15.76
CA ASN A 105 -20.38 -16.87 -16.11
C ASN A 105 -21.52 -16.57 -15.12
N SER A 106 -21.30 -15.74 -14.10
CA SER A 106 -22.27 -15.50 -13.03
C SER A 106 -23.54 -14.78 -13.48
N GLY A 107 -23.50 -14.13 -14.65
CA GLY A 107 -24.52 -13.22 -15.14
C GLY A 107 -24.40 -11.80 -14.56
N ALA A 108 -23.36 -11.50 -13.77
CA ALA A 108 -23.00 -10.13 -13.43
C ALA A 108 -22.58 -9.37 -14.69
N LYS A 109 -22.68 -8.03 -14.68
CA LYS A 109 -22.24 -7.21 -15.81
C LYS A 109 -20.72 -7.18 -15.93
N THR A 110 -20.05 -7.14 -14.78
CA THR A 110 -18.60 -7.11 -14.71
C THR A 110 -18.08 -8.08 -13.65
N PHE A 111 -16.82 -8.47 -13.81
CA PHE A 111 -16.07 -9.28 -12.85
C PHE A 111 -14.75 -8.58 -12.53
N MET A 112 -14.54 -8.26 -11.25
CA MET A 112 -13.26 -7.81 -10.74
C MET A 112 -12.41 -9.02 -10.32
N ALA A 113 -11.43 -9.38 -11.16
CA ALA A 113 -10.40 -10.35 -10.82
C ALA A 113 -9.36 -9.71 -9.90
N ASP A 114 -9.16 -10.32 -8.75
CA ASP A 114 -8.54 -9.63 -7.62
C ASP A 114 -7.18 -10.24 -7.20
N PHE A 115 -6.11 -9.49 -7.42
CA PHE A 115 -4.76 -9.83 -6.94
C PHE A 115 -4.47 -9.24 -5.56
N GLU A 116 -5.42 -8.53 -4.96
CA GLU A 116 -5.27 -7.78 -3.72
C GLU A 116 -5.92 -8.54 -2.54
N ASP A 117 -6.92 -7.99 -1.86
CA ASP A 117 -7.37 -8.50 -0.56
C ASP A 117 -7.96 -9.92 -0.56
N SER A 118 -8.56 -10.39 -1.66
CA SER A 118 -9.03 -11.78 -1.74
C SER A 118 -7.96 -12.75 -2.25
N CYS A 119 -6.75 -12.26 -2.52
CA CYS A 119 -5.62 -13.07 -2.93
C CYS A 119 -4.58 -13.17 -1.81
N SER A 120 -4.11 -14.40 -1.54
CA SER A 120 -2.83 -14.56 -0.86
C SER A 120 -1.73 -14.52 -1.93
N PRO A 121 -0.85 -13.49 -1.94
CA PRO A 121 0.09 -13.22 -3.01
C PRO A 121 1.33 -14.11 -2.92
N THR A 122 1.11 -15.43 -2.92
CA THR A 122 2.18 -16.39 -3.25
C THR A 122 2.57 -16.19 -4.71
N PHE A 123 3.83 -16.39 -5.05
CA PHE A 123 4.29 -16.18 -6.44
C PHE A 123 3.53 -17.09 -7.42
N LYS A 124 3.20 -18.30 -6.99
CA LYS A 124 2.34 -19.23 -7.74
C LYS A 124 0.97 -18.62 -8.04
N ASN A 125 0.26 -18.09 -7.05
CA ASN A 125 -1.07 -17.53 -7.24
C ASN A 125 -1.05 -16.33 -8.20
N LEU A 126 -0.02 -15.49 -8.08
CA LEU A 126 0.14 -14.30 -8.92
C LEU A 126 0.39 -14.69 -10.38
N ILE A 127 1.40 -15.53 -10.66
CA ILE A 127 1.72 -15.90 -12.04
C ILE A 127 0.61 -16.76 -12.67
N GLN A 128 0.05 -17.70 -11.91
CA GLN A 128 -1.06 -18.52 -12.41
C GLN A 128 -2.30 -17.67 -12.65
N GLY A 129 -2.56 -16.67 -11.80
CA GLY A 129 -3.64 -15.71 -12.00
C GLY A 129 -3.49 -14.92 -13.29
N GLN A 130 -2.29 -14.42 -13.59
CA GLN A 130 -2.00 -13.73 -14.85
C GLN A 130 -2.24 -14.64 -16.07
N LEU A 131 -1.82 -15.91 -16.01
CA LEU A 131 -2.10 -16.89 -17.05
C LEU A 131 -3.60 -17.17 -17.21
N ASN A 132 -4.32 -17.32 -16.10
CA ASN A 132 -5.77 -17.56 -16.15
C ASN A 132 -6.49 -16.40 -16.83
N LEU A 133 -6.13 -15.15 -16.53
CA LEU A 133 -6.73 -13.98 -17.19
C LEU A 133 -6.33 -13.89 -18.66
N HIS A 134 -5.08 -14.18 -19.00
CA HIS A 134 -4.61 -14.29 -20.38
C HIS A 134 -5.46 -15.27 -21.21
N ASP A 135 -5.70 -16.46 -20.65
CA ASP A 135 -6.51 -17.51 -21.28
C ASP A 135 -7.99 -17.12 -21.35
N ALA A 136 -8.55 -16.51 -20.29
CA ALA A 136 -9.95 -16.09 -20.25
C ALA A 136 -10.27 -15.10 -21.38
N ILE A 137 -9.43 -14.10 -21.56
CA ILE A 137 -9.58 -13.08 -22.61
C ILE A 137 -9.54 -13.71 -23.99
N ARG A 138 -8.68 -14.71 -24.19
CA ARG A 138 -8.55 -15.46 -25.45
C ARG A 138 -9.60 -16.55 -25.64
N ARG A 139 -10.48 -16.76 -24.66
CA ARG A 139 -11.48 -17.85 -24.60
C ARG A 139 -10.84 -19.25 -24.62
N GLN A 140 -9.74 -19.41 -23.91
CA GLN A 140 -8.93 -20.63 -23.80
C GLN A 140 -8.83 -21.16 -22.35
N ILE A 141 -9.62 -20.59 -21.43
CA ILE A 141 -9.54 -20.91 -19.99
C ILE A 141 -10.18 -22.26 -19.62
N ASP A 142 -11.01 -22.83 -20.51
CA ASP A 142 -11.78 -24.05 -20.27
C ASP A 142 -10.95 -25.21 -19.71
N PHE A 143 -11.53 -25.97 -18.78
CA PHE A 143 -10.89 -27.16 -18.22
C PHE A 143 -11.91 -28.16 -17.66
N GLU A 144 -11.46 -29.37 -17.36
CA GLU A 144 -12.26 -30.41 -16.70
C GLU A 144 -11.67 -30.75 -15.33
N ALA A 145 -12.52 -30.87 -14.32
CA ALA A 145 -12.12 -31.32 -12.99
C ALA A 145 -13.24 -32.07 -12.29
N GLY A 146 -12.92 -33.26 -11.76
CA GLY A 146 -13.89 -34.10 -11.04
C GLY A 146 -15.10 -34.50 -11.88
N GLY A 147 -14.90 -34.78 -13.17
CA GLY A 147 -15.96 -35.15 -14.12
C GLY A 147 -16.91 -34.00 -14.52
N LYS A 148 -16.60 -32.75 -14.12
CA LYS A 148 -17.35 -31.55 -14.54
C LYS A 148 -16.50 -30.72 -15.50
N GLN A 149 -17.10 -30.31 -16.61
CA GLN A 149 -16.52 -29.36 -17.55
C GLN A 149 -16.84 -27.93 -17.11
N TYR A 150 -15.82 -27.09 -17.08
CA TYR A 150 -15.93 -25.65 -16.84
C TYR A 150 -15.58 -24.94 -18.14
N LYS A 151 -16.58 -24.32 -18.76
CA LYS A 151 -16.44 -23.62 -20.04
C LYS A 151 -16.88 -22.18 -19.93
N LEU A 152 -16.18 -21.28 -20.59
CA LEU A 152 -16.56 -19.88 -20.65
C LEU A 152 -17.85 -19.70 -21.47
N SER A 153 -18.76 -18.86 -20.99
CA SER A 153 -20.01 -18.53 -21.70
C SER A 153 -19.74 -17.69 -22.96
N GLN A 154 -20.73 -17.59 -23.85
CA GLN A 154 -20.60 -16.81 -25.08
C GLN A 154 -20.45 -15.30 -24.82
N ASN A 155 -21.15 -14.81 -23.78
CA ASN A 155 -21.19 -13.41 -23.37
C ASN A 155 -20.78 -13.31 -21.89
N PRO A 156 -19.48 -13.51 -21.58
CA PRO A 156 -19.00 -13.41 -20.21
C PRO A 156 -19.08 -11.97 -19.70
N ALA A 157 -19.09 -11.81 -18.37
CA ALA A 157 -18.98 -10.51 -17.72
C ALA A 157 -17.71 -9.75 -18.18
N VAL A 158 -17.77 -8.42 -18.22
CA VAL A 158 -16.62 -7.59 -18.56
C VAL A 158 -15.57 -7.68 -17.46
N LEU A 159 -14.32 -7.96 -17.83
CA LEU A 159 -13.23 -8.17 -16.88
C LEU A 159 -12.60 -6.84 -16.46
N LEU A 160 -12.42 -6.64 -15.16
CA LEU A 160 -11.58 -5.62 -14.55
C LEU A 160 -10.56 -6.30 -13.63
N VAL A 161 -9.38 -5.70 -13.46
CA VAL A 161 -8.33 -6.23 -12.57
C VAL A 161 -8.06 -5.29 -11.41
N ARG A 162 -8.06 -5.84 -10.18
CA ARG A 162 -7.59 -5.12 -8.99
C ARG A 162 -6.16 -5.54 -8.67
N PRO A 163 -5.13 -4.73 -9.02
CA PRO A 163 -3.75 -4.97 -8.58
C PRO A 163 -3.59 -4.71 -7.08
N ARG A 164 -2.51 -5.23 -6.50
CA ARG A 164 -2.10 -4.93 -5.12
C ARG A 164 -1.90 -3.42 -4.89
N GLY A 165 -2.25 -2.93 -3.70
CA GLY A 165 -2.10 -1.52 -3.32
C GLY A 165 -0.65 -1.05 -3.18
N TRP A 166 -0.44 0.28 -3.17
CA TRP A 166 0.89 0.90 -3.26
C TRP A 166 1.89 0.50 -2.18
N HIS A 167 1.40 0.07 -1.02
CA HIS A 167 2.21 -0.30 0.15
C HIS A 167 2.87 -1.68 0.01
N LEU A 168 2.46 -2.50 -0.96
CA LEU A 168 3.02 -3.83 -1.16
C LEU A 168 4.15 -3.83 -2.18
N ASP A 169 5.16 -4.64 -1.88
CA ASP A 169 6.26 -4.97 -2.78
C ASP A 169 6.08 -6.40 -3.33
N GLU A 170 6.69 -6.66 -4.49
CA GLU A 170 6.88 -7.97 -5.07
C GLU A 170 8.36 -8.39 -4.91
N PRO A 171 8.70 -9.00 -3.76
CA PRO A 171 10.08 -9.29 -3.40
C PRO A 171 10.70 -10.42 -4.23
N ARG A 172 9.89 -11.22 -4.94
CA ARG A 172 10.43 -12.28 -5.82
C ARG A 172 10.93 -11.71 -7.15
N VAL A 173 10.73 -10.43 -7.46
CA VAL A 173 11.27 -9.78 -8.66
C VAL A 173 12.06 -8.54 -8.27
N ILE A 174 13.36 -8.57 -8.55
CA ILE A 174 14.31 -7.51 -8.23
C ILE A 174 14.68 -6.75 -9.51
N VAL A 175 14.64 -5.43 -9.45
CA VAL A 175 15.14 -4.52 -10.49
C VAL A 175 16.19 -3.61 -9.86
N ASP A 176 17.41 -3.63 -10.38
CA ASP A 176 18.53 -2.82 -9.90
C ASP A 176 18.75 -2.91 -8.38
N ASN A 177 18.70 -4.15 -7.84
CA ASN A 177 18.83 -4.51 -6.42
C ASN A 177 17.71 -4.00 -5.51
N ARG A 178 16.54 -3.64 -6.04
CA ARG A 178 15.35 -3.29 -5.27
C ARG A 178 14.17 -4.19 -5.65
N PRO A 179 13.31 -4.55 -4.69
CA PRO A 179 12.08 -5.26 -5.03
C PRO A 179 11.17 -4.37 -5.88
N LEU A 180 10.48 -4.99 -6.83
CA LEU A 180 9.50 -4.33 -7.67
C LEU A 180 8.27 -3.94 -6.84
N SER A 181 7.60 -2.83 -7.17
CA SER A 181 6.27 -2.54 -6.61
C SER A 181 5.28 -3.64 -7.01
N ALA A 182 4.53 -4.17 -6.04
CA ALA A 182 3.49 -5.16 -6.30
C ALA A 182 2.40 -4.62 -7.25
N SER A 183 2.01 -3.35 -7.07
CA SER A 183 1.06 -2.65 -7.93
C SER A 183 1.52 -2.62 -9.39
N ILE A 184 2.79 -2.24 -9.62
CA ILE A 184 3.39 -2.19 -10.95
C ILE A 184 3.51 -3.60 -11.56
N PHE A 185 3.84 -4.61 -10.76
CA PHE A 185 3.94 -5.99 -11.21
C PHE A 185 2.58 -6.51 -11.71
N ASP A 186 1.53 -6.37 -10.91
CA ASP A 186 0.20 -6.89 -11.24
C ASP A 186 -0.41 -6.16 -12.44
N PHE A 187 -0.38 -4.82 -12.41
CA PHE A 187 -0.84 -3.98 -13.52
C PHE A 187 -0.04 -4.28 -14.79
N GLY A 188 1.29 -4.27 -14.69
CA GLY A 188 2.19 -4.33 -15.82
C GLY A 188 2.07 -5.64 -16.58
N LEU A 189 2.02 -6.78 -15.87
CA LEU A 189 1.82 -8.08 -16.50
C LEU A 189 0.46 -8.19 -17.17
N TYR A 190 -0.61 -7.81 -16.47
CA TYR A 190 -1.95 -7.89 -17.06
C TYR A 190 -2.08 -6.99 -18.29
N PHE A 191 -1.65 -5.73 -18.18
CA PHE A 191 -1.71 -4.76 -19.27
C PHE A 191 -0.90 -5.23 -20.48
N PHE A 192 0.37 -5.60 -20.27
CA PHE A 192 1.29 -5.96 -21.34
C PHE A 192 0.78 -7.15 -22.17
N HIS A 193 0.28 -8.19 -21.50
CA HIS A 193 -0.16 -9.41 -22.17
C HIS A 193 -1.54 -9.29 -22.84
N ASN A 194 -2.36 -8.33 -22.42
CA ASN A 194 -3.79 -8.37 -22.76
C ASN A 194 -4.34 -7.11 -23.43
N ALA A 195 -3.70 -5.95 -23.31
CA ALA A 195 -4.28 -4.68 -23.76
C ALA A 195 -4.67 -4.70 -25.26
N HIS A 196 -3.79 -5.17 -26.13
CA HIS A 196 -4.08 -5.26 -27.57
C HIS A 196 -5.21 -6.24 -27.89
N GLU A 197 -5.25 -7.39 -27.23
CA GLU A 197 -6.28 -8.40 -27.45
C GLU A 197 -7.64 -7.94 -26.91
N LEU A 198 -7.68 -7.23 -25.78
CA LEU A 198 -8.89 -6.62 -25.24
C LEU A 198 -9.48 -5.59 -26.22
N VAL A 199 -8.64 -4.69 -26.75
CA VAL A 199 -9.06 -3.68 -27.74
C VAL A 199 -9.54 -4.33 -29.03
N LYS A 200 -8.83 -5.35 -29.54
CA LYS A 200 -9.28 -6.12 -30.71
C LYS A 200 -10.65 -6.76 -30.51
N ARG A 201 -10.98 -7.15 -29.27
CA ARG A 201 -12.27 -7.74 -28.90
C ARG A 201 -13.37 -6.71 -28.59
N GLY A 202 -13.07 -5.41 -28.71
CA GLY A 202 -14.03 -4.34 -28.49
C GLY A 202 -14.14 -3.89 -27.03
N PHE A 203 -13.17 -4.20 -26.18
CA PHE A 203 -13.08 -3.75 -24.79
C PHE A 203 -11.79 -2.95 -24.56
N GLY A 204 -11.47 -2.62 -23.33
CA GLY A 204 -10.20 -2.00 -22.95
C GLY A 204 -9.56 -2.68 -21.74
N PRO A 205 -8.29 -2.39 -21.45
CA PRO A 205 -7.64 -2.77 -20.20
C PRO A 205 -8.24 -1.97 -19.04
N TYR A 206 -9.00 -2.65 -18.19
CA TYR A 206 -9.78 -2.03 -17.11
C TYR A 206 -9.30 -2.44 -15.72
N PHE A 207 -9.29 -1.48 -14.79
CA PHE A 207 -8.70 -1.66 -13.47
C PHE A 207 -9.59 -1.19 -12.33
N TYR A 208 -9.35 -1.75 -11.15
CA TYR A 208 -9.81 -1.28 -9.86
C TYR A 208 -8.60 -0.86 -9.01
N LEU A 209 -8.55 0.37 -8.50
CA LEU A 209 -7.36 0.90 -7.80
C LEU A 209 -7.62 1.01 -6.30
N PRO A 210 -6.97 0.16 -5.46
CA PRO A 210 -7.28 0.09 -4.04
C PRO A 210 -6.45 1.04 -3.17
N LYS A 211 -6.98 1.32 -1.98
CA LYS A 211 -6.28 1.87 -0.80
C LYS A 211 -5.41 3.11 -1.05
N MET A 212 -5.80 3.98 -1.98
CA MET A 212 -5.15 5.28 -2.15
C MET A 212 -5.48 6.20 -0.99
N GLU A 213 -4.52 7.05 -0.58
CA GLU A 213 -4.71 8.00 0.52
C GLU A 213 -4.59 9.47 0.09
N HIS A 214 -4.16 9.73 -1.15
CA HIS A 214 -3.94 11.08 -1.64
C HIS A 214 -4.13 11.17 -3.15
N TYR A 215 -4.61 12.32 -3.66
CA TYR A 215 -4.82 12.51 -5.12
C TYR A 215 -3.52 12.38 -5.93
N LEU A 216 -2.36 12.67 -5.34
CA LEU A 216 -1.05 12.48 -5.99
C LEU A 216 -0.73 11.00 -6.28
N GLU A 217 -1.35 10.07 -5.56
CA GLU A 217 -1.26 8.64 -5.88
C GLU A 217 -2.13 8.28 -7.09
N ALA A 218 -3.23 8.98 -7.29
CA ALA A 218 -4.04 8.89 -8.52
C ALA A 218 -3.26 9.48 -9.72
N ARG A 219 -2.50 10.55 -9.51
CA ARG A 219 -1.56 11.09 -10.52
C ARG A 219 -0.49 10.07 -10.90
N LEU A 220 0.12 9.39 -9.93
CA LEU A 220 1.09 8.33 -10.21
C LEU A 220 0.50 7.23 -11.10
N TRP A 221 -0.73 6.78 -10.81
CA TRP A 221 -1.44 5.85 -11.70
C TRP A 221 -1.65 6.42 -13.09
N ASN A 222 -2.09 7.67 -13.21
CA ASN A 222 -2.30 8.33 -14.49
C ASN A 222 -1.01 8.39 -15.33
N ASP A 223 0.13 8.71 -14.71
CA ASP A 223 1.43 8.75 -15.38
C ASP A 223 1.87 7.36 -15.86
N ILE A 224 1.65 6.32 -15.04
CA ILE A 224 1.89 4.92 -15.40
C ILE A 224 1.02 4.50 -16.60
N PHE A 225 -0.26 4.88 -16.62
CA PHE A 225 -1.17 4.59 -17.72
C PHE A 225 -0.73 5.25 -19.02
N HIS A 226 -0.36 6.53 -18.98
CA HIS A 226 0.17 7.25 -20.14
C HIS A 226 1.46 6.63 -20.69
N PHE A 227 2.41 6.32 -19.79
CA PHE A 227 3.66 5.65 -20.16
C PHE A 227 3.39 4.30 -20.81
N SER A 228 2.52 3.49 -20.20
CA SER A 228 2.25 2.12 -20.62
C SER A 228 1.56 2.06 -21.98
N GLN A 229 0.56 2.91 -22.21
CA GLN A 229 -0.10 3.05 -23.51
C GLN A 229 0.91 3.47 -24.59
N SER A 230 1.78 4.43 -24.28
CA SER A 230 2.85 4.86 -25.22
C SER A 230 3.83 3.72 -25.51
N TYR A 231 4.27 3.00 -24.48
CA TYR A 231 5.28 1.96 -24.56
C TYR A 231 4.87 0.84 -25.53
N ILE A 232 3.62 0.36 -25.43
CA ILE A 232 3.11 -0.70 -26.31
C ILE A 232 2.41 -0.16 -27.57
N ARG A 233 2.44 1.16 -27.79
CA ARG A 233 1.77 1.85 -28.91
C ARG A 233 0.25 1.65 -28.95
N LEU A 234 -0.38 1.64 -27.78
CA LEU A 234 -1.83 1.73 -27.64
C LEU A 234 -2.27 3.20 -27.72
N ALA A 235 -3.48 3.45 -28.20
CA ALA A 235 -4.05 4.79 -28.18
C ALA A 235 -4.10 5.32 -26.73
N GLN A 236 -3.80 6.61 -26.54
CA GLN A 236 -3.93 7.24 -25.24
C GLN A 236 -5.40 7.26 -24.79
N ASN A 237 -5.62 7.28 -23.48
CA ASN A 237 -6.95 7.31 -22.87
C ASN A 237 -7.80 6.07 -23.22
N THR A 238 -7.17 4.91 -23.45
CA THR A 238 -7.82 3.62 -23.66
C THR A 238 -8.05 2.87 -22.34
N ILE A 239 -7.12 3.00 -21.40
CA ILE A 239 -7.27 2.44 -20.04
C ILE A 239 -8.48 3.09 -19.35
N ARG A 240 -9.21 2.29 -18.55
CA ARG A 240 -10.20 2.79 -17.58
C ARG A 240 -9.94 2.21 -16.19
N ALA A 241 -10.17 3.01 -15.16
CA ALA A 241 -9.88 2.66 -13.77
C ALA A 241 -10.98 3.16 -12.84
N THR A 242 -11.53 2.26 -12.03
CA THR A 242 -12.43 2.62 -10.92
C THR A 242 -11.61 2.70 -9.64
N VAL A 243 -11.74 3.78 -8.88
CA VAL A 243 -10.98 3.94 -7.62
C VAL A 243 -11.85 3.53 -6.43
N LEU A 244 -11.32 2.69 -5.55
CA LEU A 244 -11.97 2.42 -4.26
C LEU A 244 -11.69 3.59 -3.32
N ILE A 245 -12.72 4.34 -2.91
CA ILE A 245 -12.56 5.36 -1.87
C ILE A 245 -12.69 4.69 -0.53
N GLU A 246 -11.76 3.81 -0.20
CA GLU A 246 -11.79 2.95 0.97
C GLU A 246 -10.79 3.38 2.04
N THR A 247 -10.34 4.64 1.97
CA THR A 247 -9.54 5.27 3.02
C THR A 247 -10.18 6.58 3.44
N ILE A 248 -10.11 6.90 4.74
CA ILE A 248 -10.68 8.14 5.25
C ILE A 248 -10.05 9.39 4.59
N PRO A 249 -8.73 9.49 4.32
CA PRO A 249 -8.16 10.67 3.67
C PRO A 249 -8.63 10.84 2.22
N ALA A 250 -8.88 9.74 1.49
CA ALA A 250 -9.39 9.80 0.12
C ALA A 250 -10.81 10.34 0.03
N ALA A 251 -11.63 10.20 1.08
CA ALA A 251 -12.98 10.77 1.12
C ALA A 251 -12.98 12.32 1.03
N PHE A 252 -11.92 12.97 1.49
CA PHE A 252 -11.74 14.43 1.41
C PHE A 252 -11.18 14.88 0.06
N GLN A 253 -10.81 13.94 -0.82
CA GLN A 253 -10.05 14.20 -2.05
C GLN A 253 -10.68 13.52 -3.27
N MET A 254 -11.98 13.14 -3.21
CA MET A 254 -12.65 12.41 -4.28
C MET A 254 -12.66 13.18 -5.62
N GLU A 255 -12.88 14.49 -5.56
CA GLU A 255 -12.87 15.39 -6.74
C GLU A 255 -11.46 15.46 -7.36
N GLU A 256 -10.42 15.60 -6.53
CA GLU A 256 -9.03 15.66 -6.96
C GLU A 256 -8.57 14.32 -7.54
N ILE A 257 -8.94 13.20 -6.92
CA ILE A 257 -8.66 11.85 -7.45
C ILE A 257 -9.27 11.67 -8.84
N LEU A 258 -10.54 12.08 -9.01
CA LEU A 258 -11.20 12.04 -10.32
C LEU A 258 -10.54 12.99 -11.32
N PHE A 259 -10.07 14.15 -10.88
CA PHE A 259 -9.41 15.12 -11.74
C PHE A 259 -8.05 14.61 -12.26
N GLU A 260 -7.23 14.03 -11.39
CA GLU A 260 -5.93 13.45 -11.77
C GLU A 260 -6.09 12.27 -12.73
N LEU A 261 -7.16 11.49 -12.57
CA LEU A 261 -7.49 10.37 -13.44
C LEU A 261 -8.52 10.70 -14.52
N ARG A 262 -8.84 11.98 -14.79
CA ARG A 262 -10.02 12.34 -15.61
C ARG A 262 -10.07 11.69 -17.00
N ASN A 263 -8.92 11.40 -17.62
CA ASN A 263 -8.86 10.74 -18.92
C ASN A 263 -8.96 9.20 -18.86
N HIS A 264 -8.83 8.62 -17.68
CA HIS A 264 -8.80 7.18 -17.42
C HIS A 264 -9.81 6.74 -16.35
N SER A 265 -10.61 7.64 -15.78
CA SER A 265 -11.55 7.29 -14.71
C SER A 265 -12.76 6.53 -15.25
N ALA A 266 -13.19 5.52 -14.51
CA ALA A 266 -14.46 4.82 -14.66
C ALA A 266 -15.36 5.00 -13.43
N GLY A 267 -14.99 5.90 -12.52
CA GLY A 267 -15.75 6.20 -11.32
C GLY A 267 -15.06 5.81 -10.02
N LEU A 268 -15.85 5.84 -8.95
CA LEU A 268 -15.44 5.55 -7.59
C LEU A 268 -16.30 4.43 -7.00
N ASN A 269 -15.78 3.71 -6.01
CA ASN A 269 -16.49 2.65 -5.29
C ASN A 269 -16.54 2.92 -3.78
N CYS A 270 -17.68 2.55 -3.18
CA CYS A 270 -17.88 2.54 -1.74
C CYS A 270 -17.35 1.26 -1.07
N GLY A 271 -16.40 1.41 -0.15
CA GLY A 271 -15.92 0.33 0.73
C GLY A 271 -16.53 0.42 2.14
N ARG A 272 -16.67 -0.72 2.83
CA ARG A 272 -17.05 -0.75 4.26
C ARG A 272 -15.86 -1.06 5.15
N TRP A 273 -15.31 -2.28 5.06
CA TRP A 273 -14.29 -2.74 6.01
C TRP A 273 -12.99 -1.96 5.92
N ASP A 274 -12.44 -1.78 4.73
CA ASP A 274 -11.23 -0.97 4.54
C ASP A 274 -11.43 0.49 4.98
N TYR A 275 -12.61 1.07 4.72
CA TYR A 275 -12.91 2.44 5.09
C TYR A 275 -12.94 2.63 6.61
N ILE A 276 -13.61 1.72 7.33
CA ILE A 276 -13.68 1.75 8.80
C ILE A 276 -12.30 1.42 9.41
N PHE A 277 -11.57 0.47 8.82
CA PHE A 277 -10.19 0.18 9.19
C PHE A 277 -9.31 1.43 9.06
N SER A 278 -9.40 2.13 7.93
CA SER A 278 -8.70 3.38 7.68
C SER A 278 -9.13 4.48 8.66
N PHE A 279 -10.42 4.59 8.99
CA PHE A 279 -10.93 5.53 9.98
C PHE A 279 -10.22 5.34 11.33
N ILE A 280 -10.17 4.10 11.84
CA ILE A 280 -9.48 3.80 13.11
C ILE A 280 -7.98 4.08 12.96
N LYS A 281 -7.34 3.60 11.88
CA LYS A 281 -5.89 3.76 11.68
C LYS A 281 -5.46 5.23 11.60
N LYS A 282 -6.19 6.06 10.86
CA LYS A 282 -5.83 7.47 10.64
C LYS A 282 -6.18 8.35 11.82
N ARG A 283 -7.13 7.93 12.66
CA ARG A 283 -7.51 8.60 13.91
C ARG A 283 -7.03 7.85 15.15
N ARG A 284 -5.96 7.06 15.01
CA ARG A 284 -5.46 6.18 16.06
C ARG A 284 -5.12 6.90 17.38
N ALA A 285 -4.74 8.17 17.32
CA ALA A 285 -4.42 9.00 18.49
C ALA A 285 -5.62 9.76 19.08
N ASP A 286 -6.82 9.65 18.48
CA ASP A 286 -8.02 10.35 18.92
C ASP A 286 -8.93 9.41 19.73
N PRO A 287 -8.99 9.56 21.07
CA PRO A 287 -9.84 8.72 21.92
C PRO A 287 -11.35 8.92 21.68
N SER A 288 -11.76 10.01 21.01
CA SER A 288 -13.16 10.20 20.62
C SER A 288 -13.57 9.41 19.37
N ALA A 289 -12.59 8.81 18.67
CA ALA A 289 -12.78 8.01 17.47
C ALA A 289 -12.83 6.50 17.75
N ILE A 290 -13.03 6.08 19.00
CA ILE A 290 -13.22 4.68 19.38
C ILE A 290 -14.56 4.19 18.83
N LEU A 291 -14.53 3.09 18.07
CA LEU A 291 -15.72 2.51 17.46
C LEU A 291 -16.25 1.32 18.28
N PRO A 292 -17.57 1.09 18.29
CA PRO A 292 -18.18 -0.11 18.89
C PRO A 292 -17.90 -1.36 18.03
N ASP A 293 -18.52 -2.50 18.36
CA ASP A 293 -18.46 -3.71 17.55
C ASP A 293 -18.65 -3.40 16.04
N ARG A 294 -17.78 -3.93 15.15
CA ARG A 294 -17.85 -3.64 13.70
C ARG A 294 -19.21 -3.93 13.05
N LYS A 295 -20.01 -4.83 13.64
CA LYS A 295 -21.36 -5.14 13.17
C LYS A 295 -22.31 -3.93 13.28
N ASP A 296 -22.12 -3.08 14.29
CA ASP A 296 -22.91 -1.90 14.60
C ASP A 296 -22.50 -0.69 13.73
N VAL A 297 -21.30 -0.72 13.16
CA VAL A 297 -20.80 0.30 12.21
C VAL A 297 -21.36 0.00 10.80
N THR A 298 -22.66 0.20 10.62
CA THR A 298 -23.37 -0.03 9.34
C THR A 298 -23.10 1.09 8.33
N MET A 299 -23.57 0.94 7.09
CA MET A 299 -23.48 2.02 6.08
C MET A 299 -24.41 3.20 6.38
N GLU A 300 -25.26 3.11 7.41
CA GLU A 300 -26.26 4.13 7.77
C GLU A 300 -25.81 5.00 8.96
N VAL A 301 -24.71 4.64 9.63
CA VAL A 301 -24.16 5.48 10.69
C VAL A 301 -23.65 6.80 10.11
N PRO A 302 -23.62 7.90 10.89
CA PRO A 302 -23.50 9.26 10.33
C PRO A 302 -22.34 9.47 9.36
N PHE A 303 -21.12 9.07 9.73
CA PHE A 303 -19.95 9.27 8.86
C PHE A 303 -19.95 8.39 7.61
N MET A 304 -20.55 7.19 7.66
CA MET A 304 -20.68 6.30 6.50
C MET A 304 -21.76 6.80 5.54
N ASP A 305 -22.90 7.28 6.05
CA ASP A 305 -23.96 7.87 5.22
C ASP A 305 -23.48 9.16 4.53
N ALA A 306 -22.75 10.02 5.25
CA ALA A 306 -22.12 11.22 4.68
C ALA A 306 -21.13 10.86 3.56
N TYR A 307 -20.29 9.85 3.79
CA TYR A 307 -19.35 9.32 2.82
C TYR A 307 -20.04 8.83 1.54
N VAL A 308 -21.07 7.99 1.66
CA VAL A 308 -21.83 7.45 0.52
C VAL A 308 -22.47 8.57 -0.29
N ARG A 309 -23.17 9.50 0.38
CA ARG A 309 -23.85 10.62 -0.28
C ARG A 309 -22.87 11.52 -1.02
N LEU A 310 -21.73 11.84 -0.40
CA LEU A 310 -20.68 12.65 -1.01
C LEU A 310 -20.09 11.96 -2.25
N LEU A 311 -19.85 10.65 -2.19
CA LEU A 311 -19.31 9.88 -3.31
C LEU A 311 -20.25 9.91 -4.51
N ILE A 312 -21.54 9.63 -4.31
CA ILE A 312 -22.54 9.65 -5.39
C ILE A 312 -22.61 11.04 -6.03
N LYS A 313 -22.74 12.09 -5.21
CA LYS A 313 -22.77 13.48 -5.68
C LYS A 313 -21.53 13.81 -6.52
N THR A 314 -20.35 13.43 -6.03
CA THR A 314 -19.07 13.70 -6.69
C THR A 314 -18.96 12.98 -8.03
N CYS A 315 -19.24 11.67 -8.07
CA CYS A 315 -19.18 10.88 -9.30
C CYS A 315 -20.15 11.40 -10.37
N HIS A 316 -21.41 11.65 -10.01
CA HIS A 316 -22.44 12.05 -10.97
C HIS A 316 -22.22 13.46 -11.52
N LYS A 317 -21.67 14.36 -10.69
CA LYS A 317 -21.19 15.67 -11.15
C LYS A 317 -20.14 15.53 -12.27
N ARG A 318 -19.29 14.49 -12.19
CA ARG A 318 -18.19 14.24 -13.14
C ARG A 318 -18.48 13.18 -14.20
N LYS A 319 -19.73 12.71 -14.28
CA LYS A 319 -20.24 11.75 -15.28
C LYS A 319 -19.51 10.40 -15.30
N VAL A 320 -19.26 9.89 -14.10
CA VAL A 320 -18.66 8.56 -13.88
C VAL A 320 -19.44 7.76 -12.85
N ALA A 321 -19.16 6.46 -12.77
CA ALA A 321 -19.90 5.57 -11.89
C ALA A 321 -19.66 5.84 -10.39
N ALA A 322 -20.73 5.78 -9.61
CA ALA A 322 -20.74 5.66 -8.16
C ALA A 322 -21.12 4.23 -7.78
N MET A 323 -20.14 3.37 -7.54
CA MET A 323 -20.37 1.97 -7.20
C MET A 323 -20.66 1.79 -5.71
N GLY A 324 -21.66 0.96 -5.39
CA GLY A 324 -22.06 0.57 -4.03
C GLY A 324 -21.16 -0.51 -3.43
N GLY A 325 -21.51 -0.97 -2.23
CA GLY A 325 -20.69 -1.85 -1.41
C GLY A 325 -20.91 -3.35 -1.64
N MET A 326 -20.11 -4.14 -0.92
CA MET A 326 -20.09 -5.59 -0.98
C MET A 326 -21.26 -6.24 -0.23
N SER A 327 -21.91 -7.23 -0.86
CA SER A 327 -22.65 -8.28 -0.16
C SER A 327 -21.88 -9.60 -0.22
N ALA A 328 -21.16 -9.89 0.86
CA ALA A 328 -20.29 -11.06 0.99
C ALA A 328 -21.02 -12.37 1.38
N GLN A 329 -22.34 -12.32 1.49
CA GLN A 329 -23.12 -13.45 2.03
C GLN A 329 -22.97 -14.71 1.17
N ILE A 330 -22.87 -15.86 1.82
CA ILE A 330 -22.94 -17.18 1.21
C ILE A 330 -24.30 -17.78 1.60
N PRO A 331 -25.10 -18.30 0.65
CA PRO A 331 -26.36 -18.93 0.99
C PRO A 331 -26.20 -20.07 1.99
N ILE A 332 -27.02 -20.05 3.03
CA ILE A 332 -26.95 -20.97 4.15
C ILE A 332 -27.75 -22.23 3.79
N LYS A 333 -27.05 -23.35 3.62
CA LYS A 333 -27.69 -24.65 3.31
C LYS A 333 -28.13 -25.33 4.61
N GLY A 334 -29.32 -25.92 4.60
CA GLY A 334 -29.85 -26.68 5.73
C GLY A 334 -30.53 -25.84 6.82
N ASP A 335 -30.57 -24.52 6.67
CA ASP A 335 -31.33 -23.61 7.54
C ASP A 335 -32.02 -22.53 6.70
N GLU A 336 -33.25 -22.83 6.25
CA GLU A 336 -34.02 -21.95 5.37
C GLU A 336 -34.34 -20.61 6.01
N LYS A 337 -34.63 -20.60 7.32
CA LYS A 337 -35.00 -19.38 8.05
C LYS A 337 -33.80 -18.44 8.20
N ALA A 338 -32.63 -18.97 8.57
CA ALA A 338 -31.41 -18.17 8.63
C ALA A 338 -31.03 -17.65 7.25
N ASN A 339 -31.16 -18.47 6.21
CA ASN A 339 -30.92 -18.07 4.83
C ASN A 339 -31.88 -16.95 4.38
N GLU A 340 -33.16 -17.06 4.68
CA GLU A 340 -34.17 -16.05 4.33
C GLU A 340 -33.85 -14.70 4.99
N ILE A 341 -33.52 -14.70 6.29
CA ILE A 341 -33.11 -13.48 7.01
C ILE A 341 -31.88 -12.85 6.35
N ALA A 342 -30.85 -13.65 6.03
CA ALA A 342 -29.64 -13.16 5.40
C ALA A 342 -29.91 -12.58 3.99
N MET A 343 -30.71 -13.28 3.17
CA MET A 343 -31.06 -12.80 1.83
C MET A 343 -31.95 -11.56 1.86
N ASN A 344 -32.85 -11.42 2.83
CA ASN A 344 -33.66 -10.22 2.99
C ASN A 344 -32.82 -9.01 3.41
N LYS A 345 -31.77 -9.21 4.21
CA LYS A 345 -30.79 -8.15 4.49
C LYS A 345 -30.06 -7.70 3.22
N VAL A 346 -29.61 -8.65 2.39
CA VAL A 346 -29.01 -8.33 1.09
C VAL A 346 -29.97 -7.51 0.22
N LYS A 347 -31.24 -7.90 0.15
CA LYS A 347 -32.26 -7.14 -0.60
C LYS A 347 -32.38 -5.69 -0.09
N ALA A 348 -32.51 -5.51 1.22
CA ALA A 348 -32.64 -4.20 1.83
C ALA A 348 -31.41 -3.32 1.55
N ASP A 349 -30.20 -3.88 1.69
CA ASP A 349 -28.95 -3.16 1.41
C ASP A 349 -28.86 -2.73 -0.06
N LYS A 350 -29.18 -3.62 -1.02
CA LYS A 350 -29.13 -3.30 -2.45
C LYS A 350 -30.21 -2.29 -2.86
N LEU A 351 -31.40 -2.38 -2.26
CA LEU A 351 -32.47 -1.41 -2.48
C LEU A 351 -32.05 -0.01 -2.00
N ARG A 352 -31.44 0.08 -0.82
CA ARG A 352 -30.89 1.35 -0.32
C ARG A 352 -29.86 1.93 -1.29
N GLU A 353 -28.94 1.10 -1.78
CA GLU A 353 -27.87 1.58 -2.67
C GLU A 353 -28.42 2.20 -3.97
N VAL A 354 -29.28 1.46 -4.69
CA VAL A 354 -29.84 1.96 -5.95
C VAL A 354 -30.73 3.19 -5.74
N THR A 355 -31.50 3.24 -4.64
CA THR A 355 -32.36 4.39 -4.31
C THR A 355 -31.57 5.62 -3.89
N TYR A 356 -30.38 5.46 -3.29
CA TYR A 356 -29.46 6.56 -3.00
C TYR A 356 -28.82 7.16 -4.25
N GLY A 357 -28.78 6.38 -5.34
CA GLY A 357 -28.21 6.77 -6.62
C GLY A 357 -26.95 6.02 -7.01
N HIS A 358 -26.62 4.87 -6.42
CA HIS A 358 -25.51 4.06 -6.95
C HIS A 358 -25.81 3.50 -8.34
N ASP A 359 -24.80 3.49 -9.22
CA ASP A 359 -24.92 2.94 -10.58
C ASP A 359 -24.76 1.41 -10.65
N GLY A 360 -24.37 0.81 -9.54
CA GLY A 360 -24.24 -0.62 -9.40
C GLY A 360 -23.72 -1.03 -8.03
N THR A 361 -23.55 -2.33 -7.82
CA THR A 361 -23.23 -2.91 -6.52
C THR A 361 -22.33 -4.14 -6.61
N TRP A 362 -21.72 -4.55 -5.49
CA TRP A 362 -20.83 -5.70 -5.39
C TRP A 362 -21.46 -6.92 -4.72
N ILE A 363 -21.10 -8.10 -5.23
CA ILE A 363 -21.40 -9.40 -4.65
C ILE A 363 -20.14 -10.29 -4.63
N ALA A 364 -20.03 -11.20 -3.66
CA ALA A 364 -18.94 -12.17 -3.60
C ALA A 364 -19.33 -13.58 -4.06
N HIS A 365 -20.63 -13.84 -4.26
CA HIS A 365 -21.13 -15.18 -4.57
C HIS A 365 -22.17 -15.17 -5.71
N PRO A 366 -22.04 -16.01 -6.76
CA PRO A 366 -22.94 -16.00 -7.92
C PRO A 366 -24.43 -16.18 -7.59
N LEU A 367 -24.76 -16.91 -6.52
CA LEU A 367 -26.15 -17.14 -6.12
C LEU A 367 -26.88 -15.86 -5.64
N ILE A 368 -26.15 -14.79 -5.31
CA ILE A 368 -26.73 -13.50 -4.96
C ILE A 368 -26.99 -12.63 -6.18
N ASN A 369 -26.36 -12.94 -7.32
CA ASN A 369 -26.44 -12.12 -8.54
C ASN A 369 -27.89 -11.83 -8.93
N LYS A 370 -28.76 -12.84 -8.93
CA LYS A 370 -30.17 -12.65 -9.29
C LYS A 370 -30.87 -11.63 -8.37
N ILE A 371 -30.63 -11.69 -7.07
CA ILE A 371 -31.25 -10.79 -6.09
C ILE A 371 -30.81 -9.35 -6.36
N ALA A 372 -29.51 -9.12 -6.51
CA ALA A 372 -28.97 -7.79 -6.77
C ALA A 372 -29.43 -7.26 -8.14
N LEU A 373 -29.42 -8.11 -9.17
CA LEU A 373 -29.80 -7.75 -10.53
C LEU A 373 -31.27 -7.38 -10.63
N ASP A 374 -32.16 -8.16 -10.01
CA ASP A 374 -33.61 -7.89 -10.02
C ASP A 374 -33.91 -6.52 -9.36
N ILE A 375 -33.30 -6.22 -8.21
CA ILE A 375 -33.47 -4.94 -7.51
C ILE A 375 -32.97 -3.77 -8.35
N PHE A 376 -31.76 -3.87 -8.90
CA PHE A 376 -31.23 -2.80 -9.74
C PHE A 376 -32.02 -2.65 -11.05
N ASN A 377 -32.49 -3.73 -11.66
CA ASN A 377 -33.35 -3.66 -12.84
C ASN A 377 -34.68 -2.94 -12.55
N GLU A 378 -35.27 -3.16 -11.37
CA GLU A 378 -36.52 -2.53 -10.96
C GLU A 378 -36.37 -1.02 -10.74
N HIS A 379 -35.28 -0.60 -10.10
CA HIS A 379 -35.12 0.80 -9.64
C HIS A 379 -34.17 1.65 -10.50
N MET A 380 -33.37 1.04 -11.38
CA MET A 380 -32.47 1.73 -12.32
C MET A 380 -32.91 1.46 -13.77
N LEU A 381 -33.74 2.37 -14.30
CA LEU A 381 -34.35 2.25 -15.64
C LEU A 381 -33.33 2.28 -16.78
N GLY A 382 -32.22 3.02 -16.60
CA GLY A 382 -31.16 3.16 -17.58
C GLY A 382 -30.00 2.17 -17.36
N PRO A 383 -28.92 2.32 -18.14
CA PRO A 383 -27.68 1.59 -17.86
C PRO A 383 -27.00 2.08 -16.57
N ASN A 384 -27.27 3.32 -16.16
CA ASN A 384 -26.73 3.98 -14.98
C ASN A 384 -27.63 5.16 -14.53
N GLN A 385 -27.24 5.82 -13.44
CA GLN A 385 -27.92 6.93 -12.76
C GLN A 385 -27.13 8.24 -12.78
N TYR A 386 -26.25 8.49 -13.76
CA TYR A 386 -25.43 9.72 -13.84
C TYR A 386 -26.23 11.03 -13.89
N HIS A 387 -27.55 10.95 -14.11
CA HIS A 387 -28.49 12.06 -14.08
C HIS A 387 -28.96 12.42 -12.65
N VAL A 388 -28.77 11.55 -11.67
CA VAL A 388 -29.13 11.76 -10.25
C VAL A 388 -28.05 12.59 -9.56
N LEU A 389 -28.02 13.90 -9.81
CA LEU A 389 -26.89 14.77 -9.41
C LEU A 389 -26.72 15.00 -7.89
N ARG A 390 -27.69 14.57 -7.07
CA ARG A 390 -27.69 14.75 -5.60
C ARG A 390 -27.37 16.19 -5.14
N GLN A 391 -28.02 17.17 -5.76
CA GLN A 391 -27.86 18.59 -5.40
C GLN A 391 -28.34 18.90 -3.97
N ASP A 392 -29.20 18.04 -3.42
CA ASP A 392 -29.67 18.04 -2.03
C ASP A 392 -28.56 17.79 -1.00
N VAL A 393 -27.51 17.07 -1.40
CA VAL A 393 -26.46 16.61 -0.49
C VAL A 393 -25.48 17.75 -0.19
N GLN A 394 -25.30 18.06 1.08
CA GLN A 394 -24.21 18.91 1.58
C GLN A 394 -23.49 18.12 2.68
N VAL A 395 -22.18 17.98 2.54
CA VAL A 395 -21.33 17.22 3.47
C VAL A 395 -20.17 18.11 3.86
N ALA A 396 -20.09 18.44 5.15
CA ALA A 396 -18.96 19.13 5.74
C ALA A 396 -17.88 18.11 6.14
N ALA A 397 -16.65 18.59 6.34
CA ALA A 397 -15.55 17.74 6.79
C ALA A 397 -15.85 17.00 8.10
N ALA A 398 -16.54 17.68 9.02
CA ALA A 398 -16.96 17.10 10.30
C ALA A 398 -17.95 15.94 10.17
N ASP A 399 -18.77 15.91 9.11
CA ASP A 399 -19.74 14.84 8.90
C ASP A 399 -19.03 13.51 8.56
N LEU A 400 -17.98 13.56 7.73
CA LEU A 400 -17.11 12.41 7.43
C LEU A 400 -16.33 11.90 8.65
N LEU A 401 -16.30 12.66 9.73
CA LEU A 401 -15.60 12.36 10.97
C LEU A 401 -16.55 12.03 12.13
N ASN A 402 -17.87 12.04 11.90
CA ASN A 402 -18.86 11.89 12.95
C ASN A 402 -19.05 10.43 13.37
N SER A 403 -18.29 9.99 14.37
CA SER A 403 -18.38 8.67 15.01
C SER A 403 -19.45 8.58 16.12
N LYS A 404 -20.33 9.57 16.27
CA LYS A 404 -21.35 9.57 17.35
C LYS A 404 -22.61 8.83 16.92
N PHE A 405 -22.72 7.56 17.30
CA PHE A 405 -23.90 6.72 17.09
C PHE A 405 -24.00 5.64 18.18
N PRO A 406 -25.19 5.06 18.41
CA PRO A 406 -25.36 3.97 19.37
C PRO A 406 -24.57 2.73 18.97
N GLY A 407 -23.92 2.08 19.93
CA GLY A 407 -23.24 0.80 19.75
C GLY A 407 -22.54 0.37 21.05
N GLN A 408 -22.16 -0.89 21.15
CA GLN A 408 -21.50 -1.44 22.33
C GLN A 408 -20.24 -2.22 21.92
N ILE A 409 -19.29 -2.32 22.84
CA ILE A 409 -18.16 -3.26 22.73
C ILE A 409 -18.58 -4.47 23.55
N THR A 410 -18.63 -5.65 22.94
CA THR A 410 -19.12 -6.85 23.61
C THR A 410 -18.08 -7.97 23.59
N GLU A 411 -18.14 -8.89 24.57
CA GLU A 411 -17.30 -10.09 24.54
C GLU A 411 -17.55 -10.92 23.26
N ALA A 412 -18.79 -10.97 22.79
CA ALA A 412 -19.15 -11.62 21.53
C ALA A 412 -18.48 -10.94 20.32
N GLY A 413 -18.38 -9.61 20.33
CA GLY A 413 -17.64 -8.83 19.32
C GLY A 413 -16.15 -9.15 19.33
N ILE A 414 -15.53 -9.24 20.51
CA ILE A 414 -14.12 -9.65 20.65
C ILE A 414 -13.90 -11.07 20.12
N LYS A 415 -14.73 -12.04 20.54
CA LYS A 415 -14.67 -13.43 20.06
C LYS A 415 -14.80 -13.51 18.54
N SER A 416 -15.77 -12.79 17.96
CA SER A 416 -15.97 -12.73 16.52
C SER A 416 -14.77 -12.13 15.78
N ASN A 417 -14.16 -11.07 16.31
CA ASN A 417 -12.97 -10.46 15.73
C ASN A 417 -11.76 -11.41 15.81
N VAL A 418 -11.54 -12.07 16.95
CA VAL A 418 -10.45 -13.05 17.10
C VAL A 418 -10.65 -14.23 16.16
N GLU A 419 -11.86 -14.78 16.06
CA GLU A 419 -12.17 -15.91 15.17
C GLU A 419 -11.96 -15.56 13.70
N ALA A 420 -12.49 -14.42 13.24
CA ALA A 420 -12.33 -13.97 11.86
C ALA A 420 -10.85 -13.75 11.52
N LEU A 421 -10.11 -13.11 12.41
CA LEU A 421 -8.70 -12.76 12.20
C LEU A 421 -7.78 -13.99 12.23
N LEU A 422 -7.93 -14.89 13.20
CA LEU A 422 -7.15 -16.12 13.25
C LEU A 422 -7.45 -16.99 12.02
N SER A 423 -8.73 -17.21 11.72
CA SER A 423 -9.16 -18.01 10.57
C SER A 423 -8.62 -17.46 9.26
N TYR A 424 -8.76 -16.14 9.05
CA TYR A 424 -8.29 -15.49 7.84
C TYR A 424 -6.76 -15.50 7.73
N CYS A 425 -6.03 -15.02 8.75
CA CYS A 425 -4.57 -14.97 8.69
C CYS A 425 -3.95 -16.36 8.51
N SER A 426 -4.49 -17.39 9.17
CA SER A 426 -4.01 -18.77 9.02
C SER A 426 -4.26 -19.34 7.61
N ALA A 427 -5.39 -18.99 6.98
CA ALA A 427 -5.66 -19.33 5.59
C ALA A 427 -4.75 -18.57 4.63
N TRP A 428 -4.55 -17.27 4.89
CA TRP A 428 -3.76 -16.37 4.05
C TRP A 428 -2.32 -16.81 4.00
N VAL A 429 -1.70 -17.11 5.16
CA VAL A 429 -0.33 -17.66 5.20
C VAL A 429 -0.24 -19.09 4.67
N SER A 430 -1.37 -19.77 4.44
CA SER A 430 -1.46 -21.05 3.73
C SER A 430 -1.62 -20.91 2.22
N GLY A 431 -1.68 -19.68 1.69
CA GLY A 431 -1.86 -19.41 0.26
C GLY A 431 -3.32 -19.20 -0.19
N ASN A 432 -4.27 -19.03 0.74
CA ASN A 432 -5.68 -18.72 0.42
C ASN A 432 -6.12 -17.37 1.02
N GLY A 433 -6.42 -16.39 0.17
CA GLY A 433 -6.89 -15.06 0.60
C GLY A 433 -8.40 -14.84 0.51
N CYS A 434 -9.17 -15.81 0.04
CA CYS A 434 -10.63 -15.72 -0.12
C CYS A 434 -11.27 -16.83 0.71
N VAL A 435 -11.76 -16.50 1.91
CA VAL A 435 -12.02 -17.50 2.95
C VAL A 435 -13.49 -17.47 3.37
N PRO A 436 -14.23 -18.58 3.23
CA PRO A 436 -15.57 -18.68 3.79
C PRO A 436 -15.48 -18.80 5.32
N ILE A 437 -15.97 -17.79 6.04
CA ILE A 437 -16.02 -17.74 7.51
C ILE A 437 -17.44 -17.38 7.91
N ASN A 438 -18.12 -18.22 8.71
CA ASN A 438 -19.47 -17.95 9.21
C ASN A 438 -20.48 -17.52 8.12
N PHE A 439 -20.47 -18.23 6.99
CA PHE A 439 -21.30 -17.95 5.81
C PHE A 439 -21.07 -16.59 5.15
N LEU A 440 -19.91 -15.97 5.37
CA LEU A 440 -19.43 -14.79 4.67
C LEU A 440 -18.17 -15.15 3.89
N MET A 441 -18.03 -14.62 2.68
CA MET A 441 -16.80 -14.71 1.91
C MET A 441 -15.88 -13.56 2.31
N GLU A 442 -14.92 -13.85 3.19
CA GLU A 442 -14.06 -12.83 3.80
C GLU A 442 -12.74 -12.67 3.03
N ASP A 443 -12.25 -11.43 3.03
CA ASP A 443 -10.98 -10.98 2.46
C ASP A 443 -10.12 -10.28 3.53
N ALA A 444 -8.97 -9.71 3.13
CA ALA A 444 -8.01 -9.14 4.08
C ALA A 444 -8.60 -7.96 4.87
N ALA A 445 -9.49 -7.16 4.27
CA ALA A 445 -10.11 -6.02 4.95
C ALA A 445 -10.90 -6.45 6.20
N THR A 446 -11.53 -7.64 6.20
CA THR A 446 -12.20 -8.19 7.39
C THR A 446 -11.21 -8.46 8.52
N ALA A 447 -10.05 -9.04 8.20
CA ALA A 447 -9.00 -9.28 9.17
C ALA A 447 -8.38 -7.95 9.66
N GLU A 448 -8.24 -6.95 8.79
CA GLU A 448 -7.72 -5.64 9.14
C GLU A 448 -8.60 -4.91 10.15
N ILE A 449 -9.91 -4.82 9.90
CA ILE A 449 -10.83 -4.18 10.85
C ILE A 449 -10.88 -4.95 12.17
N ALA A 450 -10.91 -6.28 12.14
CA ALA A 450 -10.89 -7.09 13.34
C ALA A 450 -9.63 -6.83 14.19
N ARG A 451 -8.45 -6.77 13.55
CA ARG A 451 -7.17 -6.47 14.21
C ARG A 451 -7.18 -5.10 14.85
N LEU A 452 -7.59 -4.07 14.11
CA LEU A 452 -7.54 -2.69 14.56
C LEU A 452 -8.56 -2.41 15.66
N GLN A 453 -9.74 -3.06 15.65
CA GLN A 453 -10.69 -2.95 16.76
C GLN A 453 -10.14 -3.58 18.04
N LEU A 454 -9.58 -4.79 17.96
CA LEU A 454 -8.95 -5.45 19.11
C LEU A 454 -7.81 -4.60 19.69
N TRP A 455 -6.97 -4.04 18.83
CA TRP A 455 -5.93 -3.10 19.24
C TRP A 455 -6.52 -1.84 19.87
N GLN A 456 -7.50 -1.19 19.23
CA GLN A 456 -8.08 0.07 19.70
C GLN A 456 -8.71 -0.10 21.09
N TRP A 457 -9.47 -1.18 21.30
CA TRP A 457 -10.11 -1.44 22.59
C TRP A 457 -9.11 -1.74 23.69
N ALA A 458 -8.04 -2.50 23.40
CA ALA A 458 -6.97 -2.75 24.36
C ALA A 458 -6.14 -1.50 24.66
N HIS A 459 -5.80 -0.71 23.63
CA HIS A 459 -4.97 0.48 23.73
C HIS A 459 -5.62 1.56 24.61
N TYR A 460 -6.93 1.78 24.42
CA TYR A 460 -7.69 2.77 25.18
C TYR A 460 -8.34 2.23 26.45
N SER A 461 -8.09 0.97 26.82
CA SER A 461 -8.73 0.32 27.97
C SER A 461 -10.26 0.45 27.92
N SER A 462 -10.82 0.26 26.74
CA SER A 462 -12.26 0.37 26.50
C SER A 462 -13.04 -0.63 27.36
N ARG A 463 -14.28 -0.27 27.70
CA ARG A 463 -15.15 -1.12 28.52
C ARG A 463 -16.11 -1.93 27.67
N LEU A 464 -16.30 -3.18 28.08
CA LEU A 464 -17.40 -4.02 27.62
C LEU A 464 -18.75 -3.46 28.10
N ASP A 465 -19.83 -3.95 27.50
CA ASP A 465 -21.20 -3.77 27.96
C ASP A 465 -21.43 -4.27 29.41
N THR A 466 -20.62 -5.23 29.87
CA THR A 466 -20.58 -5.69 31.27
C THR A 466 -19.87 -4.74 32.23
N GLY A 467 -19.10 -3.77 31.70
CA GLY A 467 -18.24 -2.86 32.46
C GLY A 467 -16.78 -3.30 32.60
N ASP A 468 -16.45 -4.54 32.23
CA ASP A 468 -15.07 -5.07 32.27
C ASP A 468 -14.16 -4.34 31.28
N ILE A 469 -12.88 -4.21 31.62
CA ILE A 469 -11.89 -3.52 30.79
C ILE A 469 -11.27 -4.51 29.79
N VAL A 470 -11.22 -4.13 28.51
CA VAL A 470 -10.51 -4.87 27.49
C VAL A 470 -9.00 -4.66 27.66
N THR A 471 -8.27 -5.76 27.91
CA THR A 471 -6.80 -5.75 28.05
C THR A 471 -6.16 -6.71 27.05
N PRO A 472 -4.86 -6.53 26.71
CA PRO A 472 -4.14 -7.50 25.89
C PRO A 472 -4.20 -8.93 26.43
N ASN A 473 -4.12 -9.12 27.75
CA ASN A 473 -4.17 -10.45 28.38
C ASN A 473 -5.57 -11.07 28.29
N TYR A 474 -6.63 -10.27 28.35
CA TYR A 474 -7.98 -10.75 28.13
C TYR A 474 -8.16 -11.25 26.69
N ILE A 475 -7.66 -10.49 25.70
CA ILE A 475 -7.68 -10.91 24.29
C ILE A 475 -6.83 -12.18 24.08
N ASP A 476 -5.65 -12.28 24.70
CA ASP A 476 -4.81 -13.48 24.62
C ASP A 476 -5.56 -14.74 25.08
N SER A 477 -6.34 -14.66 26.16
CA SER A 477 -7.11 -15.81 26.67
C SER A 477 -8.16 -16.29 25.66
N ILE A 478 -8.76 -15.36 24.91
CA ILE A 478 -9.72 -15.66 23.85
C ILE A 478 -8.99 -16.25 22.63
N ILE A 479 -7.82 -15.72 22.28
CA ILE A 479 -6.95 -16.28 21.22
C ILE A 479 -6.60 -17.74 21.55
N ASP A 480 -6.19 -18.03 22.78
CA ASP A 480 -5.80 -19.37 23.21
C ASP A 480 -6.98 -20.35 23.25
N SER A 481 -8.19 -19.84 23.55
CA SER A 481 -9.43 -20.64 23.51
C SER A 481 -9.86 -21.00 22.08
N ILE A 482 -9.69 -20.08 21.12
CA ILE A 482 -10.17 -20.24 19.74
C ILE A 482 -9.13 -20.98 18.86
N SER A 483 -7.83 -20.75 19.07
CA SER A 483 -6.76 -21.29 18.23
C SER A 483 -6.87 -22.80 17.93
N PRO A 484 -7.16 -23.70 18.92
CA PRO A 484 -7.28 -25.13 18.65
C PRO A 484 -8.45 -25.53 17.73
N GLN A 485 -9.41 -24.62 17.52
CA GLN A 485 -10.62 -24.85 16.74
C GLN A 485 -10.45 -24.46 15.27
N VAL A 486 -9.53 -23.53 14.97
CA VAL A 486 -9.32 -22.97 13.62
C VAL A 486 -9.08 -24.04 12.54
N PRO A 487 -8.28 -25.10 12.76
CA PRO A 487 -8.09 -26.14 11.74
C PRO A 487 -9.37 -26.90 11.35
N LYS A 488 -10.39 -26.90 12.24
CA LYS A 488 -11.71 -27.48 11.95
C LYS A 488 -12.64 -26.49 11.23
N MET A 489 -12.43 -25.19 11.45
CA MET A 489 -13.21 -24.12 10.85
C MET A 489 -12.78 -23.82 9.40
N VAL A 490 -11.47 -23.90 9.12
CA VAL A 490 -10.90 -23.56 7.82
C VAL A 490 -10.16 -24.75 7.22
N ALA A 491 -10.68 -25.26 6.11
CA ALA A 491 -10.08 -26.38 5.40
C ALA A 491 -8.65 -26.05 4.91
N GLY A 492 -7.71 -26.98 5.13
CA GLY A 492 -6.32 -26.87 4.66
C GLY A 492 -5.37 -26.16 5.62
N VAL A 493 -5.88 -25.52 6.69
CA VAL A 493 -5.06 -24.87 7.72
C VAL A 493 -4.52 -25.91 8.71
N LYS A 494 -3.23 -25.82 9.06
CA LYS A 494 -2.59 -26.65 10.10
C LYS A 494 -2.20 -25.80 11.31
N SER A 495 -1.89 -26.46 12.43
CA SER A 495 -1.53 -25.79 13.69
C SER A 495 -0.37 -24.80 13.55
N GLU A 496 0.62 -25.07 12.70
CA GLU A 496 1.75 -24.14 12.47
C GLU A 496 1.28 -22.77 11.93
N GLN A 497 0.30 -22.75 11.02
CA GLN A 497 -0.24 -21.49 10.49
C GLN A 497 -1.13 -20.78 11.52
N VAL A 498 -1.78 -21.53 12.40
CA VAL A 498 -2.49 -20.97 13.55
C VAL A 498 -1.52 -20.32 14.52
N ASP A 499 -0.39 -20.96 14.81
CA ASP A 499 0.64 -20.42 15.69
C ASP A 499 1.28 -19.13 15.15
N ILE A 500 1.45 -19.03 13.83
CA ILE A 500 1.90 -17.80 13.15
C ILE A 500 0.87 -16.68 13.37
N ALA A 501 -0.40 -16.94 13.04
CA ALA A 501 -1.47 -15.96 13.16
C ALA A 501 -1.70 -15.52 14.62
N GLY A 502 -1.69 -16.47 15.56
CA GLY A 502 -1.83 -16.21 16.99
C GLY A 502 -0.69 -15.35 17.54
N ARG A 503 0.57 -15.67 17.23
CA ARG A 503 1.72 -14.85 17.65
C ARG A 503 1.68 -13.45 17.05
N TYR A 504 1.35 -13.35 15.77
CA TYR A 504 1.16 -12.06 15.11
C TYR A 504 0.09 -11.24 15.85
N LEU A 505 -1.08 -11.82 16.09
CA LEU A 505 -2.19 -11.10 16.70
C LEU A 505 -1.89 -10.63 18.13
N LYS A 506 -1.32 -11.51 18.96
CA LYS A 506 -0.87 -11.17 20.33
C LYS A 506 0.15 -10.02 20.33
N SER A 507 1.00 -9.95 19.30
CA SER A 507 1.98 -8.86 19.16
C SER A 507 1.32 -7.53 18.77
N GLN A 508 0.29 -7.56 17.92
CA GLN A 508 -0.35 -6.36 17.37
C GLN A 508 -1.17 -5.61 18.42
N VAL A 509 -1.91 -6.30 19.28
CA VAL A 509 -2.70 -5.68 20.36
C VAL A 509 -1.86 -4.98 21.42
N ARG A 510 -0.54 -5.18 21.41
CA ARG A 510 0.42 -4.57 22.34
C ARG A 510 1.26 -3.44 21.73
N GLN A 511 1.11 -3.18 20.43
CA GLN A 511 1.88 -2.12 19.78
C GLN A 511 1.43 -0.73 20.27
N PRO A 512 2.36 0.23 20.46
CA PRO A 512 1.99 1.62 20.69
C PRO A 512 1.08 2.16 19.59
N TRP A 513 1.43 1.85 18.33
CA TRP A 513 0.59 2.04 17.15
C TRP A 513 0.57 0.73 16.37
N ALA A 514 -0.61 0.21 16.06
CA ALA A 514 -0.74 -0.99 15.22
C ALA A 514 -0.07 -0.77 13.85
N SER A 515 0.50 -1.84 13.28
CA SER A 515 1.13 -1.78 11.95
C SER A 515 0.13 -1.33 10.89
N ASP A 516 0.61 -0.68 9.83
CA ASP A 516 -0.28 -0.12 8.80
C ASP A 516 -1.12 -1.17 8.08
N PHE A 517 -0.55 -2.36 7.79
CA PHE A 517 -1.23 -3.46 7.10
C PHE A 517 -0.72 -4.83 7.56
N LEU A 518 -1.63 -5.78 7.80
CA LEU A 518 -1.29 -7.17 8.15
C LEU A 518 -0.62 -7.92 7.00
N THR A 519 -0.93 -7.57 5.76
CA THR A 519 -0.39 -8.22 4.56
C THR A 519 1.10 -7.92 4.41
N SER A 520 1.53 -6.69 4.73
CA SER A 520 2.95 -6.32 4.81
C SER A 520 3.70 -7.10 5.88
N ASP A 521 3.10 -7.25 7.07
CA ASP A 521 3.72 -7.94 8.20
C ASP A 521 3.81 -9.46 7.99
N LEU A 522 2.83 -10.05 7.29
CA LEU A 522 2.76 -11.49 7.05
C LEU A 522 3.42 -11.95 5.74
N MET A 523 3.75 -11.04 4.80
CA MET A 523 4.45 -11.36 3.55
C MET A 523 5.71 -12.24 3.72
N PRO A 524 6.57 -12.05 4.74
CA PRO A 524 7.76 -12.89 4.92
C PRO A 524 7.44 -14.39 5.03
N HIS A 525 6.25 -14.74 5.54
CA HIS A 525 5.81 -16.13 5.62
C HIS A 525 5.50 -16.72 4.24
N LEU A 526 4.95 -15.93 3.32
CA LEU A 526 4.69 -16.35 1.95
C LEU A 526 5.98 -16.47 1.13
N GLU A 527 6.95 -15.56 1.32
CA GLU A 527 8.24 -15.64 0.65
C GLU A 527 9.01 -16.91 1.02
N LYS A 528 8.92 -17.32 2.29
CA LYS A 528 9.48 -18.58 2.76
C LYS A 528 8.83 -19.78 2.07
N LEU A 529 7.52 -19.74 1.84
CA LEU A 529 6.80 -20.79 1.10
C LEU A 529 7.23 -20.89 -0.36
N ASP A 530 7.60 -19.77 -0.98
CA ASP A 530 8.07 -19.71 -2.37
C ASP A 530 9.57 -20.05 -2.54
N GLY A 531 10.25 -20.51 -1.48
CA GLY A 531 11.66 -20.91 -1.52
C GLY A 531 12.65 -19.75 -1.69
N SER A 532 12.18 -18.50 -1.54
CA SER A 532 13.01 -17.30 -1.62
C SER A 532 13.55 -16.86 -0.25
N LYS A 533 14.77 -16.30 -0.22
CA LYS A 533 15.25 -15.58 0.98
C LYS A 533 14.50 -14.25 1.06
N TRP A 534 14.02 -13.92 2.25
CA TRP A 534 13.31 -12.67 2.47
C TRP A 534 14.17 -11.46 2.12
N VAL A 535 13.74 -10.67 1.13
CA VAL A 535 14.37 -9.40 0.77
C VAL A 535 13.39 -8.30 1.12
N LYS A 536 13.61 -7.67 2.28
CA LYS A 536 12.85 -6.48 2.63
C LYS A 536 13.12 -5.38 1.60
N SER A 537 12.06 -4.83 1.01
CA SER A 537 12.08 -3.47 0.50
C SER A 537 12.64 -2.54 1.57
N ALA A 538 13.52 -1.63 1.19
CA ALA A 538 14.21 -0.74 2.12
C ALA A 538 13.29 0.29 2.83
N LEU A 539 11.99 0.01 2.95
CA LEU A 539 11.02 0.80 3.70
C LEU A 539 10.25 -0.07 4.71
N ASN A 540 11.00 -0.64 5.65
CA ASN A 540 10.79 -0.09 6.97
C ASN A 540 11.71 1.12 7.06
N ALA A 541 11.14 2.32 7.10
CA ALA A 541 11.69 3.33 7.97
C ALA A 541 11.50 2.90 9.45
N THR A 542 12.05 1.74 9.84
CA THR A 542 12.96 1.80 10.97
C THR A 542 14.05 2.68 10.43
N TYR A 543 14.05 3.94 10.87
CA TYR A 543 15.22 4.77 10.97
C TYR A 543 16.45 4.06 10.39
N MET A 544 16.84 4.39 9.17
CA MET A 544 18.26 4.34 8.89
C MET A 544 18.90 5.48 9.67
N SER A 545 18.93 5.34 11.01
CA SER A 545 20.25 5.27 11.63
C SER A 545 20.98 4.24 10.79
N LYS A 546 21.88 4.69 9.91
CA LYS A 546 22.91 3.78 9.42
C LYS A 546 23.37 3.04 10.68
N ARG A 547 23.15 1.73 10.73
CA ARG A 547 23.95 0.88 11.60
C ARG A 547 25.38 1.04 11.10
N GLY A 548 26.04 2.10 11.54
CA GLY A 548 27.45 1.98 11.86
C GLY A 548 27.55 0.86 12.89
N ILE A 549 28.72 0.24 12.96
CA ILE A 549 29.04 -0.76 13.99
C ILE A 549 28.80 -0.21 15.42
N LEU A 550 28.56 1.10 15.56
CA LEU A 550 28.21 1.81 16.77
C LEU A 550 26.84 2.51 16.61
N THR A 551 25.90 2.20 17.51
CA THR A 551 24.70 2.99 17.77
C THR A 551 24.94 3.90 18.96
N LEU A 552 24.51 5.17 18.89
CA LEU A 552 24.57 6.07 20.04
C LEU A 552 23.66 5.53 21.16
N LYS A 553 24.22 5.35 22.36
CA LYS A 553 23.44 4.97 23.55
C LYS A 553 22.48 6.09 23.96
N ASP A 554 22.96 7.33 23.90
CA ASP A 554 22.24 8.57 24.16
C ASP A 554 22.78 9.66 23.21
N ALA A 555 21.90 10.42 22.55
CA ALA A 555 22.32 11.52 21.68
C ALA A 555 22.53 12.80 22.51
N VAL A 556 23.79 13.22 22.68
CA VAL A 556 24.15 14.40 23.49
C VAL A 556 23.92 15.72 22.73
N TYR A 557 24.03 15.68 21.40
CA TYR A 557 23.86 16.86 20.53
C TYR A 557 23.38 16.39 19.15
N THR A 558 22.51 17.16 18.51
CA THR A 558 22.02 16.90 17.14
C THR A 558 21.93 18.23 16.39
N VAL A 559 22.46 18.25 15.17
CA VAL A 559 22.42 19.40 14.27
C VAL A 559 21.70 18.98 12.98
N ASN A 560 20.84 19.86 12.49
CA ASN A 560 20.03 19.74 11.29
C ASN A 560 20.55 20.72 10.23
N ALA A 561 20.73 20.23 9.00
CA ALA A 561 21.10 21.04 7.86
C ALA A 561 20.16 20.77 6.68
N THR A 562 19.82 21.82 5.95
CA THR A 562 18.95 21.78 4.77
C THR A 562 19.73 22.30 3.57
N ALA A 563 19.77 21.50 2.49
CA ALA A 563 20.24 21.95 1.19
C ALA A 563 19.05 22.26 0.27
N SER A 564 19.11 23.36 -0.47
CA SER A 564 18.09 23.78 -1.43
C SER A 564 18.73 24.31 -2.73
N GLY A 565 17.99 24.24 -3.84
CA GLY A 565 18.51 24.62 -5.17
C GLY A 565 19.28 23.52 -5.89
N ALA A 566 20.14 23.90 -6.85
CA ALA A 566 20.75 22.98 -7.82
C ALA A 566 21.98 22.23 -7.26
N GLY A 567 21.80 21.41 -6.22
CA GLY A 567 22.85 20.54 -5.66
C GLY A 567 24.13 21.33 -5.30
N ARG A 568 25.24 21.04 -5.99
CA ARG A 568 26.54 21.75 -5.84
C ARG A 568 26.53 23.22 -6.27
N ASN A 569 25.45 23.71 -6.88
CA ASN A 569 25.23 25.12 -7.21
C ASN A 569 24.06 25.73 -6.43
N GLY A 570 23.64 25.06 -5.34
CA GLY A 570 22.54 25.50 -4.48
C GLY A 570 23.01 26.27 -3.25
N LYS A 571 22.27 26.10 -2.15
CA LYS A 571 22.52 26.67 -0.84
C LYS A 571 22.42 25.57 0.21
N THR A 572 23.26 25.61 1.25
CA THR A 572 23.08 24.79 2.45
C THR A 572 23.00 25.67 3.69
N GLU A 573 22.07 25.39 4.59
CA GLU A 573 21.84 26.14 5.83
C GLU A 573 21.60 25.21 7.01
N SER A 574 22.07 25.60 8.20
CA SER A 574 21.65 25.05 9.48
C SER A 574 21.05 26.19 10.31
N LYS A 575 19.87 25.94 10.87
CA LYS A 575 19.16 26.90 11.72
C LYS A 575 19.42 26.68 13.21
N ASP A 576 20.19 25.66 13.55
CA ASP A 576 20.61 25.43 14.94
C ASP A 576 21.59 26.51 15.37
N SER A 577 21.69 26.78 16.67
CA SER A 577 22.46 27.92 17.17
C SER A 577 23.94 27.56 17.39
N PRO A 578 24.92 28.31 16.82
CA PRO A 578 24.74 29.48 15.95
C PRO A 578 24.39 29.09 14.50
N PRO A 579 23.49 29.83 13.83
CA PRO A 579 23.08 29.49 12.48
C PRO A 579 24.25 29.59 11.49
N LEU A 580 24.26 28.70 10.50
CA LEU A 580 25.28 28.65 9.45
C LEU A 580 24.60 28.62 8.09
N GLU A 581 25.15 29.35 7.13
CA GLU A 581 24.64 29.44 5.77
C GLU A 581 25.79 29.51 4.77
N PHE A 582 25.76 28.65 3.75
CA PHE A 582 26.74 28.63 2.68
C PHE A 582 26.08 28.59 1.30
N LYS A 583 26.53 29.46 0.39
CA LYS A 583 26.28 29.34 -1.05
C LYS A 583 27.20 28.28 -1.61
N LEU A 584 26.64 27.29 -2.32
CA LEU A 584 27.42 26.25 -2.98
C LEU A 584 27.70 26.62 -4.44
N ALA A 585 28.91 26.34 -4.90
CA ALA A 585 29.28 26.38 -6.31
C ALA A 585 30.20 25.22 -6.67
N LEU A 586 30.02 24.69 -7.88
CA LEU A 586 30.89 23.66 -8.41
C LEU A 586 32.30 24.26 -8.68
N PRO A 587 33.40 23.58 -8.28
CA PRO A 587 34.76 24.08 -8.52
C PRO A 587 35.06 24.27 -10.01
N LYS A 588 35.98 25.18 -10.34
CA LYS A 588 36.37 25.45 -11.74
C LYS A 588 36.95 24.20 -12.40
N GLU A 589 37.70 23.42 -11.63
CA GLU A 589 38.36 22.18 -12.00
C GLU A 589 37.36 21.07 -12.39
N MET A 590 36.12 21.18 -11.91
CA MET A 590 35.02 20.28 -12.25
C MET A 590 34.05 20.88 -13.29
N GLY A 591 34.43 21.98 -13.96
CA GLY A 591 33.62 22.66 -14.97
C GLY A 591 32.62 23.67 -14.41
N GLY A 592 32.78 24.09 -13.16
CA GLY A 592 31.91 25.03 -12.47
C GLY A 592 32.36 26.49 -12.49
N ARG A 593 31.55 27.36 -11.89
CA ARG A 593 31.84 28.80 -11.77
C ARG A 593 32.85 29.13 -10.67
N GLY A 594 32.96 28.26 -9.66
CA GLY A 594 33.86 28.43 -8.50
C GLY A 594 33.55 29.65 -7.63
N ASP A 595 32.33 30.19 -7.69
CA ASP A 595 31.88 31.41 -7.00
C ASP A 595 31.09 31.12 -5.71
N GLY A 596 31.49 30.08 -4.99
CA GLY A 596 30.86 29.56 -3.78
C GLY A 596 31.67 28.43 -3.15
N HIS A 597 31.22 27.95 -2.00
CA HIS A 597 31.83 26.81 -1.31
C HIS A 597 31.43 25.49 -1.96
N ASN A 598 32.13 24.41 -1.65
CA ASN A 598 31.75 23.09 -2.12
C ASN A 598 31.68 22.07 -0.96
N PRO A 599 30.95 20.97 -1.13
CA PRO A 599 30.84 19.93 -0.11
C PRO A 599 32.19 19.38 0.36
N GLU A 600 33.18 19.27 -0.54
CA GLU A 600 34.51 18.75 -0.22
C GLU A 600 35.27 19.67 0.75
N GLN A 601 35.17 20.99 0.59
CA GLN A 601 35.74 21.97 1.52
C GLN A 601 35.12 21.86 2.91
N LEU A 602 33.79 21.79 2.97
CA LEU A 602 33.07 21.67 4.26
C LEU A 602 33.42 20.35 4.96
N PHE A 603 33.55 19.27 4.17
CA PHE A 603 33.99 17.98 4.68
C PHE A 603 35.44 18.02 5.19
N ALA A 604 36.37 18.62 4.45
CA ALA A 604 37.77 18.76 4.87
C ALA A 604 37.91 19.53 6.20
N LEU A 605 37.17 20.63 6.36
CA LEU A 605 37.16 21.45 7.58
C LEU A 605 36.58 20.70 8.78
N GLY A 606 35.46 19.99 8.59
CA GLY A 606 34.85 19.20 9.64
C GLY A 606 35.74 18.04 10.06
N TYR A 607 36.30 17.33 9.08
CA TYR A 607 37.10 16.12 9.32
C TYR A 607 38.43 16.43 10.02
N SER A 608 39.15 17.50 9.63
CA SER A 608 40.39 17.91 10.31
C SER A 608 40.16 18.30 11.77
N SER A 609 39.06 19.01 12.04
CA SER A 609 38.67 19.44 13.39
C SER A 609 38.30 18.26 14.28
N CYS A 610 37.54 17.29 13.75
CA CYS A 610 37.17 16.07 14.48
C CYS A 610 38.40 15.21 14.80
N PHE A 611 39.32 15.03 13.84
CA PHE A 611 40.51 14.22 14.05
C PHE A 611 41.48 14.86 15.07
N LEU A 612 41.64 16.18 15.06
CA LEU A 612 42.40 16.89 16.09
C LEU A 612 41.82 16.64 17.49
N GLY A 613 40.48 16.71 17.61
CA GLY A 613 39.78 16.41 18.86
C GLY A 613 40.00 14.97 19.34
N ALA A 614 39.90 13.99 18.44
CA ALA A 614 40.18 12.59 18.75
C ALA A 614 41.62 12.37 19.23
N LEU A 615 42.60 12.96 18.52
CA LEU A 615 44.02 12.89 18.90
C LEU A 615 44.28 13.46 20.30
N GLN A 616 43.68 14.61 20.61
CA GLN A 616 43.78 15.23 21.94
C GLN A 616 43.09 14.41 23.03
N ALA A 617 41.95 13.78 22.72
CA ALA A 617 41.22 12.91 23.65
C ALA A 617 42.03 11.66 24.00
N VAL A 618 42.56 10.95 23.00
CA VAL A 618 43.40 9.75 23.18
C VAL A 618 44.69 10.11 23.93
N ALA A 619 45.34 11.21 23.57
CA ALA A 619 46.51 11.70 24.31
C ALA A 619 46.18 12.00 25.78
N GLY A 620 44.99 12.56 26.03
CA GLY A 620 44.47 12.78 27.37
C GLY A 620 44.31 11.50 28.18
N GLN A 621 43.74 10.45 27.59
CA GLN A 621 43.54 9.15 28.22
C GLN A 621 44.87 8.44 28.52
N GLN A 622 45.89 8.64 27.68
CA GLN A 622 47.22 8.06 27.85
C GLN A 622 48.18 8.92 28.70
N GLY A 623 47.72 10.05 29.27
CA GLY A 623 48.57 10.94 30.07
C GLY A 623 49.62 11.72 29.27
N LYS A 624 49.44 11.84 27.94
CA LYS A 624 50.40 12.41 26.96
C LYS A 624 49.98 13.78 26.42
N LYS A 625 49.17 14.56 27.15
CA LYS A 625 48.57 15.82 26.66
C LYS A 625 49.58 16.83 26.11
N GLU A 626 50.76 16.92 26.75
CA GLU A 626 51.81 17.86 26.33
C GLU A 626 52.37 17.54 24.94
N LEU A 627 52.28 16.29 24.47
CA LEU A 627 52.78 15.86 23.15
C LEU A 627 51.90 16.31 21.98
N VAL A 628 50.67 16.78 22.23
CA VAL A 628 49.70 17.16 21.19
C VAL A 628 49.19 18.59 21.34
N LYS A 629 49.83 19.38 22.20
CA LYS A 629 49.43 20.76 22.51
C LYS A 629 49.49 21.67 21.28
N ASP A 630 50.52 21.50 20.45
CA ASP A 630 50.77 22.28 19.24
C ASP A 630 50.46 21.49 17.96
N ALA A 631 49.71 20.39 18.09
CA ALA A 631 49.35 19.52 16.97
C ALA A 631 48.50 20.27 15.94
N LYS A 632 48.83 20.10 14.66
CA LYS A 632 47.99 20.59 13.55
C LYS A 632 47.63 19.45 12.62
N ILE A 633 46.37 19.44 12.18
CA ILE A 633 45.84 18.43 11.26
C ILE A 633 45.61 19.08 9.90
N HIS A 634 46.31 18.57 8.89
CA HIS A 634 46.12 18.94 7.50
C HIS A 634 45.29 17.86 6.83
N THR A 635 44.16 18.24 6.24
CA THR A 635 43.26 17.29 5.55
C THR A 635 43.09 17.70 4.09
N SER A 636 43.41 16.77 3.19
CA SER A 636 43.19 16.91 1.75
C SER A 636 42.07 15.97 1.32
N VAL A 637 41.03 16.51 0.68
CA VAL A 637 39.87 15.75 0.20
C VAL A 637 39.84 15.84 -1.32
N SER A 638 39.93 14.70 -1.98
CA SER A 638 39.89 14.56 -3.43
C SER A 638 38.61 13.86 -3.84
N ILE A 639 37.99 14.31 -4.93
CA ILE A 639 36.84 13.63 -5.55
C ILE A 639 37.23 13.14 -6.95
N GLY A 640 36.90 11.88 -7.26
CA GLY A 640 37.18 11.31 -8.57
C GLY A 640 36.50 9.96 -8.78
N PRO A 641 36.58 9.39 -9.99
CA PRO A 641 36.09 8.04 -10.24
C PRO A 641 36.94 7.00 -9.48
N PRO A 642 36.35 5.99 -8.82
CA PRO A 642 37.12 4.93 -8.19
C PRO A 642 37.66 3.94 -9.23
N ASN A 643 38.84 3.36 -8.96
CA ASN A 643 39.58 2.50 -9.90
C ASN A 643 38.83 1.23 -10.37
N GLU A 644 37.77 0.80 -9.67
CA GLU A 644 37.12 -0.50 -9.91
C GLU A 644 35.58 -0.45 -9.96
N LYS A 645 34.97 0.75 -9.88
CA LYS A 645 33.50 0.90 -9.86
C LYS A 645 33.05 2.14 -10.64
N PRO A 646 31.91 2.09 -11.35
CA PRO A 646 31.31 3.30 -11.89
C PRO A 646 30.80 4.19 -10.75
N GLY A 647 31.03 5.51 -10.84
CA GLY A 647 30.57 6.49 -9.86
C GLY A 647 31.66 7.49 -9.46
N PHE A 648 31.43 8.18 -8.34
CA PHE A 648 32.40 9.07 -7.71
C PHE A 648 32.76 8.54 -6.32
N ALA A 649 34.03 8.68 -5.94
CA ALA A 649 34.56 8.39 -4.62
C ALA A 649 35.28 9.62 -4.06
N LEU A 650 35.38 9.68 -2.74
CA LEU A 650 36.22 10.63 -2.03
C LEU A 650 37.46 9.89 -1.53
N ALA A 651 38.63 10.48 -1.73
CA ALA A 651 39.87 10.09 -1.08
C ALA A 651 40.25 11.18 -0.07
N VAL A 652 40.62 10.78 1.14
CA VAL A 652 40.93 11.70 2.24
C VAL A 652 42.33 11.38 2.74
N ASN A 653 43.23 12.36 2.68
CA ASN A 653 44.58 12.26 3.21
C ASN A 653 44.70 13.15 4.44
N ILE A 654 45.25 12.60 5.53
CA ILE A 654 45.51 13.34 6.77
C ILE A 654 47.03 13.40 6.97
N ALA A 655 47.55 14.58 7.29
CA ALA A 655 48.90 14.75 7.79
C ALA A 655 48.85 15.44 9.17
N VAL A 656 49.65 14.93 10.11
CA VAL A 656 49.76 15.45 11.47
C VAL A 656 51.10 16.17 11.61
N GLU A 657 51.06 17.44 12.00
CA GLU A 657 52.24 18.26 12.29
C GLU A 657 52.46 18.37 13.80
N ASN A 658 53.73 18.43 14.22
CA ASN A 658 54.16 18.61 15.63
C ASN A 658 53.82 17.45 16.57
N VAL A 659 53.56 16.26 16.04
CA VAL A 659 53.39 15.02 16.82
C VAL A 659 54.20 13.92 16.15
N SER A 660 55.22 13.40 16.85
CA SER A 660 56.09 12.33 16.33
C SER A 660 55.76 10.94 16.89
N ASP A 661 54.75 10.84 17.76
CA ASP A 661 54.31 9.57 18.36
C ASP A 661 53.30 8.90 17.40
N GLU A 662 53.81 8.05 16.51
CA GLU A 662 53.00 7.33 15.51
C GLU A 662 51.95 6.40 16.15
N ALA A 663 52.26 5.81 17.30
CA ALA A 663 51.31 4.96 18.03
C ALA A 663 50.13 5.77 18.57
N LEU A 664 50.38 7.01 18.98
CA LEU A 664 49.34 7.94 19.40
C LEU A 664 48.46 8.40 18.23
N ILE A 665 49.06 8.65 17.07
CA ILE A 665 48.34 9.01 15.83
C ILE A 665 47.47 7.84 15.37
N GLN A 666 48.01 6.62 15.36
CA GLN A 666 47.27 5.41 14.99
C GLN A 666 46.12 5.15 15.96
N ALA A 667 46.35 5.26 17.27
CA ALA A 667 45.31 5.11 18.27
C ALA A 667 44.17 6.14 18.11
N ALA A 668 44.48 7.36 17.68
CA ALA A 668 43.47 8.38 17.36
C ALA A 668 42.67 8.06 16.09
N HIS A 669 43.28 7.38 15.11
CA HIS A 669 42.61 6.89 13.91
C HIS A 669 41.66 5.72 14.19
N ASP A 670 42.05 4.86 15.13
CA ASP A 670 41.28 3.69 15.55
C ASP A 670 40.22 4.04 16.62
N ASP A 671 40.26 5.26 17.18
CA ASP A 671 39.29 5.73 18.16
C ASP A 671 37.88 5.87 17.51
N PRO A 672 36.83 5.33 18.14
CA PRO A 672 35.46 5.35 17.62
C PRO A 672 34.83 6.75 17.53
N CYS A 673 35.45 7.78 18.12
CA CYS A 673 35.07 9.19 17.98
C CYS A 673 35.61 9.81 16.67
N SER A 674 36.62 9.19 16.05
CA SER A 674 37.08 9.59 14.73
C SER A 674 36.10 9.10 13.66
N THR A 675 35.73 9.96 12.71
CA THR A 675 34.76 9.65 11.64
C THR A 675 35.29 8.64 10.60
N SER A 676 36.28 7.80 10.95
CA SER A 676 37.10 6.98 10.05
C SER A 676 36.44 5.68 9.59
N SER A 677 35.37 5.20 10.24
CA SER A 677 34.87 3.82 10.04
C SER A 677 34.21 3.54 8.68
N SER A 678 34.28 4.44 7.69
CA SER A 678 33.67 4.23 6.36
C SER A 678 34.36 4.87 5.14
N VAL A 679 35.60 5.37 5.27
CA VAL A 679 36.38 5.83 4.11
C VAL A 679 37.67 5.01 4.02
N PRO A 680 37.89 4.17 2.98
CA PRO A 680 39.14 3.45 2.83
C PRO A 680 40.25 4.43 2.43
N ILE A 681 41.34 4.44 3.22
CA ILE A 681 42.59 5.09 2.84
C ILE A 681 43.30 4.18 1.82
N VAL A 682 43.76 4.76 0.72
CA VAL A 682 44.80 4.16 -0.11
C VAL A 682 46.13 4.65 0.47
N GLU A 683 46.96 3.70 0.90
CA GLU A 683 48.29 3.89 1.49
C GLU A 683 49.28 4.65 0.58
N PRO A 684 50.41 5.18 1.11
CA PRO A 684 51.21 6.28 0.53
C PRO A 684 51.79 6.09 -0.87
#